data_AF-A0A967F966-F1
#
_entry.id   AF-A0A967F966-F1
#
_cell.length_a   1.000
_cell.length_b   1.000
_cell.length_c   1.000
_cell.angle_alpha   90.00
_cell.angle_beta   90.00
_cell.angle_gamma   90.00
#
_symmetry.space_group_name_H-M   'P 1'
#
loop_
_entity.id
_entity.type
_entity.pdbx_description
1 polymer ?
#
loop_
_entity_poly.entity_id
_entity_poly.type
_entity_poly.pdbx_seq_one_letter_code
_entity_poly.pdbx_strand_id
1 'polypeptide(L)'
;ADIPVPSNWERQGFGYPIYVNVPYPFEIDEPNVPVDDNPVGSYRRDFEIPADWAGQDVFIQFGAVSSAMYLWINGEYVGYSEGSKTPSEFDVTQHVHPGANAVAVEVYRWSTGSYLEDQDFWSLSGIQRDVSLYARPQVRVRDYFVHAGLVNEYLDGDFAIDIDLVNAGSESAAVSVSVEVLDDTGTVINRQAEQDLAPGESRVRFEGSIPGVRPWSAEFPNLYTLVIETAGADGSGREVISQEIGFRSSEIANGRFMINGQLVKLKGVNLHEHHDVTGHVVDEETMLTDIRLMKGANMNAVRNSHYPQPERWYELTSKYGLYMVDEANIESHGYGYDHDKTLGNKPHWMAHHLDRTQRMFHRSKNFPSVVIWSLGNEAGDGVNLGATYKWLKDNDSSRPVQYETEGDIELVGQRHSDFNSTMYKRHWQLEEYAQTHNDRPYVLIEYSHAMGNSSGNLQEYWEVINSHDILAGGFIWDWVDQGLLEHDEDGTPYWTYGGDYGPPDVPSSGNFCDNGLVFPDRRLQPAYWEVKRVYQEVEFSSNLPQAGVITIHNNYDFRSMEGHEIRWRLGSDGVVIEQGVLPAPSVGPRESAEISLWTGPPGLAGPGEHFLDVELVDPNANGLLPAGHSYAKAQFAVPWESPEIAERSSGTLRARLVENDDAVTIQGDGFSYGFDRVSGLLTSIVQDGRELMLEALAPNFWRAPTDNDFGNYMGEWAAVWEQAGSNRRLLSLDESDARDGAITVMAEYAFDDDAGTELGRWQARYRMEVAGRLHVTNRFTRAPGLPVIPRVGMNLELVRALDRVEYFGRGPHENYADRKQSAHVGLYQTSVADMYVPYLRPQENGYRTDVRRVSFRDESGRGLLFEADELIGFSAHHNRMEDFIPPVKIAITSEDGEGARENTERVNVHVNDIRPRDLVSVNIDYGQMGVGGDDSWGKRTLQRYMLNETTYDYGFTIKPLRNN
;
A
#
# COMPACT_ATOMS: atom_id res chain seq x y z
N ALA A 1 -0.61 -29.41 -25.00
CA ALA A 1 0.54 -28.96 -24.21
C ALA A 1 0.32 -29.45 -22.79
N ASP A 2 1.38 -29.75 -22.05
CA ASP A 2 1.25 -29.98 -20.61
C ASP A 2 1.26 -28.61 -19.91
N ILE A 3 0.33 -28.37 -18.99
CA ILE A 3 0.17 -27.10 -18.27
C ILE A 3 0.18 -27.38 -16.76
N PRO A 4 0.89 -26.59 -15.94
CA PRO A 4 0.80 -26.72 -14.49
C PRO A 4 -0.60 -26.34 -14.00
N VAL A 5 -1.05 -26.99 -12.92
CA VAL A 5 -2.28 -26.66 -12.20
C VAL A 5 -1.92 -26.60 -10.70
N PRO A 6 -2.26 -25.52 -9.98
CA PRO A 6 -2.98 -24.33 -10.46
C PRO A 6 -2.15 -23.42 -11.40
N SER A 7 -2.82 -22.72 -12.32
CA SER A 7 -2.23 -21.66 -13.15
C SER A 7 -3.31 -20.80 -13.82
N ASN A 8 -2.96 -19.56 -14.15
CA ASN A 8 -3.68 -18.80 -15.17
C ASN A 8 -3.12 -19.11 -16.56
N TRP A 9 -3.96 -19.51 -17.51
CA TRP A 9 -3.46 -19.96 -18.82
C TRP A 9 -2.79 -18.83 -19.61
N GLU A 10 -3.15 -17.56 -19.33
CA GLU A 10 -2.54 -16.38 -19.95
C GLU A 10 -1.06 -16.28 -19.58
N ARG A 11 -0.74 -16.60 -18.32
CA ARG A 11 0.64 -16.66 -17.81
C ARG A 11 1.39 -17.90 -18.28
N GLN A 12 0.73 -18.81 -19.00
CA GLN A 12 1.32 -19.98 -19.64
C GLN A 12 1.40 -19.84 -21.17
N GLY A 13 1.07 -18.66 -21.71
CA GLY A 13 1.19 -18.33 -23.14
C GLY A 13 -0.06 -18.61 -23.97
N PHE A 14 -1.22 -18.86 -23.36
CA PHE A 14 -2.50 -19.05 -24.07
C PHE A 14 -3.39 -17.82 -23.90
N GLY A 15 -3.81 -17.20 -25.01
CA GLY A 15 -4.58 -15.96 -24.94
C GLY A 15 -3.74 -14.80 -24.39
N TYR A 16 -4.40 -13.83 -23.76
CA TYR A 16 -3.74 -12.66 -23.17
C TYR A 16 -4.52 -12.10 -21.97
N PRO A 17 -3.82 -11.53 -20.97
CA PRO A 17 -4.41 -10.76 -19.87
C PRO A 17 -5.17 -9.53 -20.40
N ILE A 18 -6.26 -9.16 -19.73
CA ILE A 18 -6.99 -7.91 -19.99
C ILE A 18 -7.11 -7.16 -18.66
N TYR A 19 -6.75 -5.88 -18.65
CA TYR A 19 -6.93 -5.01 -17.49
C TYR A 19 -7.79 -3.81 -17.85
N VAL A 20 -8.96 -3.75 -17.23
CA VAL A 20 -9.96 -2.68 -17.28
C VAL A 20 -10.48 -2.49 -15.87
N ASN A 21 -10.77 -1.25 -15.50
CA ASN A 21 -11.32 -0.90 -14.18
C ASN A 21 -12.84 -1.10 -14.20
N VAL A 22 -13.61 -0.06 -14.59
CA VAL A 22 -15.09 -0.09 -14.57
C VAL A 22 -15.74 -0.80 -15.77
N PRO A 23 -15.24 -0.68 -17.01
CA PRO A 23 -15.92 -1.31 -18.14
C PRO A 23 -15.71 -2.82 -18.17
N TYR A 24 -16.76 -3.57 -18.48
CA TYR A 24 -16.60 -4.99 -18.82
C TYR A 24 -15.71 -5.16 -20.06
N PRO A 25 -14.88 -6.23 -20.11
CA PRO A 25 -14.07 -6.56 -21.28
C PRO A 25 -14.90 -7.12 -22.45
N PHE A 26 -16.23 -7.17 -22.32
CA PHE A 26 -17.19 -7.61 -23.32
C PHE A 26 -18.47 -6.74 -23.27
N GLU A 27 -19.32 -6.84 -24.30
CA GLU A 27 -20.58 -6.10 -24.36
C GLU A 27 -21.58 -6.54 -23.28
N ILE A 28 -22.18 -5.58 -22.58
CA ILE A 28 -23.17 -5.83 -21.53
C ILE A 28 -24.53 -6.19 -22.16
N ASP A 29 -24.89 -7.48 -22.10
CA ASP A 29 -26.19 -8.02 -22.56
C ASP A 29 -26.66 -9.17 -21.65
N GLU A 30 -26.85 -8.92 -20.35
CA GLU A 30 -27.26 -9.96 -19.40
C GLU A 30 -28.49 -10.78 -19.87
N PRO A 31 -28.51 -12.11 -19.65
CA PRO A 31 -27.45 -12.93 -19.05
C PRO A 31 -26.44 -13.47 -20.09
N ASN A 32 -26.48 -12.99 -21.33
CA ASN A 32 -25.66 -13.51 -22.43
C ASN A 32 -24.19 -13.09 -22.27
N VAL A 33 -23.28 -13.92 -22.78
CA VAL A 33 -21.84 -13.63 -22.89
C VAL A 33 -21.41 -13.83 -24.34
N PRO A 34 -20.23 -13.32 -24.76
CA PRO A 34 -19.72 -13.56 -26.10
C PRO A 34 -19.73 -15.06 -26.46
N VAL A 35 -20.12 -15.37 -27.69
CA VAL A 35 -20.17 -16.75 -28.21
C VAL A 35 -19.12 -17.00 -29.30
N ASP A 36 -18.67 -15.95 -29.95
CA ASP A 36 -17.65 -15.92 -30.98
C ASP A 36 -16.24 -15.74 -30.41
N ASP A 37 -16.08 -14.92 -29.36
CA ASP A 37 -14.82 -14.73 -28.63
C ASP A 37 -14.96 -15.02 -27.12
N ASN A 38 -15.10 -16.31 -26.79
CA ASN A 38 -15.05 -16.79 -25.42
C ASN A 38 -14.03 -17.93 -25.31
N PRO A 39 -12.78 -17.63 -24.88
CA PRO A 39 -11.73 -18.62 -24.74
C PRO A 39 -12.14 -19.78 -23.81
N VAL A 40 -11.82 -21.01 -24.24
CA VAL A 40 -12.12 -22.24 -23.51
C VAL A 40 -10.84 -23.06 -23.29
N GLY A 41 -10.58 -23.45 -22.05
CA GLY A 41 -9.49 -24.34 -21.66
C GLY A 41 -9.99 -25.75 -21.36
N SER A 42 -9.54 -26.74 -22.12
CA SER A 42 -9.83 -28.16 -21.88
C SER A 42 -8.67 -28.85 -21.17
N TYR A 43 -8.86 -29.20 -19.89
CA TYR A 43 -7.89 -29.89 -19.06
C TYR A 43 -8.21 -31.39 -19.01
N ARG A 44 -7.18 -32.23 -18.99
CA ARG A 44 -7.33 -33.67 -18.81
C ARG A 44 -6.17 -34.24 -17.99
N ARG A 45 -6.47 -35.14 -17.06
CA ARG A 45 -5.46 -35.84 -16.26
C ARG A 45 -5.92 -37.25 -15.91
N ASP A 46 -5.00 -38.21 -15.96
CA ASP A 46 -5.23 -39.55 -15.43
C ASP A 46 -4.86 -39.58 -13.93
N PHE A 47 -5.61 -40.34 -13.13
CA PHE A 47 -5.39 -40.49 -11.69
C PHE A 47 -5.75 -41.91 -11.24
N GLU A 48 -5.30 -42.31 -10.05
CA GLU A 48 -5.58 -43.64 -9.50
C GLU A 48 -6.44 -43.56 -8.24
N ILE A 49 -7.45 -44.44 -8.16
CA ILE A 49 -8.24 -44.67 -6.94
C ILE A 49 -7.65 -45.87 -6.19
N PRO A 50 -7.16 -45.66 -4.96
CA PRO A 50 -6.67 -46.73 -4.10
C PRO A 50 -7.76 -47.76 -3.74
N ALA A 51 -7.35 -49.01 -3.51
CA ALA A 51 -8.30 -50.09 -3.18
C ALA A 51 -8.94 -49.96 -1.79
N ASP A 52 -8.30 -49.25 -0.86
CA ASP A 52 -8.77 -49.00 0.50
C ASP A 52 -9.85 -47.90 0.59
N TRP A 53 -10.15 -47.20 -0.51
CA TRP A 53 -11.31 -46.31 -0.63
C TRP A 53 -12.63 -47.07 -0.88
N ALA A 54 -12.59 -48.40 -0.98
CA ALA A 54 -13.78 -49.20 -1.24
C ALA A 54 -14.86 -48.98 -0.16
N GLY A 55 -16.06 -48.60 -0.60
CA GLY A 55 -17.22 -48.34 0.27
C GLY A 55 -17.27 -46.94 0.87
N GLN A 56 -16.31 -46.07 0.55
CA GLN A 56 -16.34 -44.65 0.90
C GLN A 56 -16.95 -43.82 -0.24
N ASP A 57 -17.46 -42.63 0.10
CA ASP A 57 -17.83 -41.63 -0.89
C ASP A 57 -16.56 -40.91 -1.35
N VAL A 58 -16.39 -40.70 -2.65
CA VAL A 58 -15.23 -40.05 -3.26
C VAL A 58 -15.65 -38.68 -3.80
N PHE A 59 -14.92 -37.65 -3.39
CA PHE A 59 -15.17 -36.27 -3.79
C PHE A 59 -13.95 -35.71 -4.54
N ILE A 60 -14.23 -34.89 -5.54
CA ILE A 60 -13.24 -34.00 -6.16
C ILE A 60 -13.62 -32.56 -5.85
N GLN A 61 -12.64 -31.77 -5.40
CA GLN A 61 -12.81 -30.37 -5.06
C GLN A 61 -11.85 -29.51 -5.88
N PHE A 62 -12.37 -28.43 -6.45
CA PHE A 62 -11.61 -27.38 -7.12
C PHE A 62 -11.62 -26.14 -6.23
N GLY A 63 -10.46 -25.62 -5.85
CA GLY A 63 -10.37 -24.48 -4.92
C GLY A 63 -10.89 -23.16 -5.50
N ALA A 64 -10.64 -22.93 -6.79
CA ALA A 64 -11.12 -21.77 -7.55
C ALA A 64 -10.90 -22.02 -9.05
N VAL A 65 -11.92 -21.77 -9.86
CA VAL A 65 -11.87 -21.87 -11.32
C VAL A 65 -12.51 -20.63 -11.93
N SER A 66 -11.77 -19.91 -12.77
CA SER A 66 -12.26 -18.68 -13.40
C SER A 66 -12.66 -18.92 -14.87
N SER A 67 -13.90 -18.62 -15.29
CA SER A 67 -15.06 -18.16 -14.48
C SER A 67 -16.14 -19.22 -14.28
N ALA A 68 -16.17 -20.26 -15.14
CA ALA A 68 -17.09 -21.39 -15.01
C ALA A 68 -16.50 -22.69 -15.56
N MET A 69 -16.99 -23.83 -15.08
CA MET A 69 -16.47 -25.15 -15.46
C MET A 69 -17.53 -26.22 -15.65
N TYR A 70 -17.27 -27.14 -16.58
CA TYR A 70 -17.93 -28.45 -16.68
C TYR A 70 -16.95 -29.56 -16.35
N LEU A 71 -17.44 -30.60 -15.66
CA LEU A 71 -16.64 -31.73 -15.18
C LEU A 71 -17.11 -33.06 -15.78
N TRP A 72 -16.15 -33.87 -16.21
CA TRP A 72 -16.35 -35.27 -16.59
C TRP A 72 -15.34 -36.18 -15.89
N ILE A 73 -15.81 -37.37 -15.52
CA ILE A 73 -14.97 -38.45 -15.00
C ILE A 73 -15.20 -39.68 -15.88
N ASN A 74 -14.12 -40.28 -16.39
CA ASN A 74 -14.16 -41.43 -17.29
C ASN A 74 -15.07 -41.25 -18.52
N GLY A 75 -15.24 -40.00 -18.98
CA GLY A 75 -16.09 -39.64 -20.12
C GLY A 75 -17.57 -39.44 -19.78
N GLU A 76 -17.97 -39.60 -18.52
CA GLU A 76 -19.33 -39.34 -18.05
C GLU A 76 -19.43 -37.94 -17.44
N TYR A 77 -20.51 -37.23 -17.77
CA TYR A 77 -20.77 -35.88 -17.24
C TYR A 77 -21.13 -35.95 -15.76
N VAL A 78 -20.44 -35.13 -14.95
CA VAL A 78 -20.66 -35.05 -13.50
C VAL A 78 -21.45 -33.80 -13.13
N GLY A 79 -21.03 -32.62 -13.62
CA GLY A 79 -21.66 -31.38 -13.22
C GLY A 79 -21.04 -30.10 -13.79
N TYR A 80 -21.58 -28.98 -13.34
CA TYR A 80 -21.20 -27.61 -13.70
C TYR A 80 -21.04 -26.76 -12.43
N SER A 81 -20.16 -25.76 -12.47
CA SER A 81 -20.06 -24.75 -11.42
C SER A 81 -19.63 -23.38 -11.98
N GLU A 82 -20.07 -22.33 -11.31
CA GLU A 82 -19.72 -20.93 -11.56
C GLU A 82 -19.42 -20.20 -10.23
N GLY A 83 -18.72 -19.07 -10.33
CA GLY A 83 -18.21 -18.31 -9.20
C GLY A 83 -16.73 -18.61 -8.94
N SER A 84 -15.85 -17.64 -9.19
CA SER A 84 -14.43 -17.90 -9.39
C SER A 84 -13.55 -17.91 -8.13
N LYS A 85 -14.11 -17.67 -6.94
CA LYS A 85 -13.34 -17.39 -5.71
C LYS A 85 -13.71 -18.24 -4.48
N THR A 86 -14.66 -19.16 -4.64
CA THR A 86 -15.03 -20.15 -3.62
C THR A 86 -14.93 -21.56 -4.20
N PRO A 87 -14.67 -22.59 -3.38
CA PRO A 87 -14.47 -23.93 -3.88
C PRO A 87 -15.74 -24.53 -4.50
N SER A 88 -15.55 -25.48 -5.40
CA SER A 88 -16.60 -26.28 -6.03
C SER A 88 -16.31 -27.77 -5.82
N GLU A 89 -17.27 -28.49 -5.26
CA GLU A 89 -17.10 -29.89 -4.85
C GLU A 89 -18.14 -30.79 -5.52
N PHE A 90 -17.71 -31.96 -5.99
CA PHE A 90 -18.55 -32.94 -6.66
C PHE A 90 -18.35 -34.33 -6.06
N ASP A 91 -19.46 -35.00 -5.72
CA ASP A 91 -19.46 -36.43 -5.44
C ASP A 91 -19.27 -37.20 -6.76
N VAL A 92 -18.14 -37.90 -6.87
CA VAL A 92 -17.75 -38.68 -8.05
C VAL A 92 -17.79 -40.18 -7.80
N THR A 93 -18.35 -40.62 -6.67
CA THR A 93 -18.35 -42.02 -6.22
C THR A 93 -18.88 -42.97 -7.30
N GLN A 94 -19.93 -42.59 -8.01
CA GLN A 94 -20.55 -43.41 -9.06
C GLN A 94 -19.80 -43.38 -10.40
N HIS A 95 -18.90 -42.42 -10.60
CA HIS A 95 -18.18 -42.23 -11.86
C HIS A 95 -16.75 -42.80 -11.83
N VAL A 96 -16.23 -43.13 -10.64
CA VAL A 96 -14.90 -43.70 -10.46
C VAL A 96 -14.92 -45.22 -10.26
N HIS A 97 -13.78 -45.87 -10.49
CA HIS A 97 -13.56 -47.28 -10.19
C HIS A 97 -12.15 -47.52 -9.63
N PRO A 98 -11.89 -48.62 -8.90
CA PRO A 98 -10.55 -48.91 -8.38
C PRO A 98 -9.49 -48.97 -9.50
N GLY A 99 -8.31 -48.39 -9.25
CA GLY A 99 -7.24 -48.29 -10.23
C GLY A 99 -7.34 -47.02 -11.09
N ALA A 100 -7.00 -47.13 -12.38
CA ALA A 100 -6.83 -45.98 -13.27
C ALA A 100 -8.17 -45.34 -13.68
N ASN A 101 -8.26 -44.02 -13.54
CA ASN A 101 -9.38 -43.17 -13.94
C ASN A 101 -8.87 -41.96 -14.72
N ALA A 102 -9.77 -41.24 -15.38
CA ALA A 102 -9.47 -39.98 -16.05
C ALA A 102 -10.45 -38.89 -15.65
N VAL A 103 -9.94 -37.68 -15.43
CA VAL A 103 -10.73 -36.45 -15.27
C VAL A 103 -10.57 -35.57 -16.50
N ALA A 104 -11.65 -34.95 -16.94
CA ALA A 104 -11.64 -33.90 -17.93
C ALA A 104 -12.47 -32.70 -17.43
N VAL A 105 -11.94 -31.49 -17.63
CA VAL A 105 -12.57 -30.23 -17.21
C VAL A 105 -12.55 -29.26 -18.38
N GLU A 106 -13.69 -28.65 -18.67
CA GLU A 106 -13.80 -27.57 -19.66
C GLU A 106 -14.08 -26.26 -18.93
N VAL A 107 -13.17 -25.30 -19.05
CA VAL A 107 -13.22 -24.01 -18.33
C VAL A 107 -13.47 -22.88 -19.31
N TYR A 108 -14.47 -22.06 -19.05
CA TYR A 108 -14.87 -20.90 -19.86
C TYR A 108 -14.37 -19.61 -19.23
N ARG A 109 -13.81 -18.72 -20.06
CA ARG A 109 -13.37 -17.38 -19.61
C ARG A 109 -14.56 -16.53 -19.18
N TRP A 110 -15.58 -16.42 -20.03
CA TRP A 110 -16.79 -15.64 -19.75
C TRP A 110 -17.99 -16.54 -19.48
N SER A 111 -18.73 -16.22 -18.43
CA SER A 111 -19.97 -16.89 -18.04
C SER A 111 -20.96 -15.85 -17.51
N THR A 112 -22.21 -16.25 -17.25
CA THR A 112 -23.16 -15.37 -16.57
C THR A 112 -22.61 -14.90 -15.20
N GLY A 113 -21.79 -15.71 -14.54
CA GLY A 113 -21.11 -15.33 -13.30
C GLY A 113 -20.18 -14.12 -13.43
N SER A 114 -19.62 -13.86 -14.62
CA SER A 114 -18.68 -12.75 -14.88
C SER A 114 -19.31 -11.37 -14.67
N TYR A 115 -20.64 -11.23 -14.75
CA TYR A 115 -21.35 -9.98 -14.45
C TYR A 115 -21.35 -9.58 -12.96
N LEU A 116 -20.88 -10.46 -12.07
CA LEU A 116 -20.68 -10.19 -10.64
C LEU A 116 -19.19 -10.26 -10.25
N GLU A 117 -18.28 -10.27 -11.23
CA GLU A 117 -16.82 -10.40 -11.07
C GLU A 117 -16.09 -9.31 -11.86
N ASP A 118 -16.60 -8.08 -11.74
CA ASP A 118 -16.11 -6.88 -12.44
C ASP A 118 -15.18 -6.06 -11.55
N GLN A 119 -14.28 -6.74 -10.82
CA GLN A 119 -13.29 -6.08 -9.97
C GLN A 119 -12.24 -5.33 -10.80
N ASP A 120 -11.70 -4.25 -10.22
CA ASP A 120 -10.54 -3.51 -10.76
C ASP A 120 -9.22 -4.32 -10.62
N PHE A 121 -9.08 -5.35 -11.44
CA PHE A 121 -7.92 -6.26 -11.49
C PHE A 121 -7.72 -6.91 -12.87
N TRP A 122 -6.72 -7.77 -13.02
CA TRP A 122 -6.53 -8.52 -14.26
C TRP A 122 -7.62 -9.58 -14.51
N SER A 123 -8.31 -9.49 -15.64
CA SER A 123 -9.18 -10.55 -16.13
C SER A 123 -8.37 -11.76 -16.65
N LEU A 124 -8.06 -12.69 -15.73
CA LEU A 124 -7.34 -13.95 -15.99
C LEU A 124 -8.23 -15.18 -15.83
N SER A 125 -7.86 -16.31 -16.45
CA SER A 125 -8.70 -17.51 -16.51
C SER A 125 -7.94 -18.81 -16.23
N GLY A 126 -8.67 -19.89 -15.94
CA GLY A 126 -8.11 -21.21 -15.66
C GLY A 126 -8.41 -21.73 -14.25
N ILE A 127 -7.74 -22.82 -13.87
CA ILE A 127 -7.84 -23.42 -12.53
C ILE A 127 -6.82 -22.72 -11.62
N GLN A 128 -7.28 -21.76 -10.83
CA GLN A 128 -6.46 -20.77 -10.12
C GLN A 128 -5.99 -21.21 -8.73
N ARG A 129 -6.67 -22.20 -8.12
CA ARG A 129 -6.27 -22.80 -6.84
C ARG A 129 -6.26 -24.32 -6.94
N ASP A 130 -5.77 -24.97 -5.89
CA ASP A 130 -5.55 -26.42 -5.85
C ASP A 130 -6.77 -27.26 -6.24
N VAL A 131 -6.51 -28.45 -6.77
CA VAL A 131 -7.51 -29.49 -7.02
C VAL A 131 -7.18 -30.69 -6.15
N SER A 132 -8.14 -31.13 -5.34
CA SER A 132 -7.98 -32.26 -4.43
C SER A 132 -8.98 -33.36 -4.73
N LEU A 133 -8.57 -34.60 -4.46
CA LEU A 133 -9.41 -35.78 -4.49
C LEU A 133 -9.31 -36.46 -3.14
N TYR A 134 -10.44 -36.74 -2.51
CA TYR A 134 -10.46 -37.34 -1.18
C TYR A 134 -11.66 -38.28 -1.02
N ALA A 135 -11.56 -39.22 -0.08
CA ALA A 135 -12.64 -40.15 0.26
C ALA A 135 -13.08 -39.99 1.70
N ARG A 136 -14.38 -40.15 1.94
CA ARG A 136 -14.98 -39.99 3.27
C ARG A 136 -15.92 -41.16 3.60
N PRO A 137 -16.02 -41.55 4.88
CA PRO A 137 -16.95 -42.60 5.28
C PRO A 137 -18.41 -42.21 5.01
N GLN A 138 -19.27 -43.21 4.84
CA GLN A 138 -20.71 -43.04 4.61
C GLN A 138 -21.40 -42.30 5.77
N VAL A 139 -20.90 -42.51 6.99
CA VAL A 139 -21.31 -41.78 8.20
C VAL A 139 -20.20 -40.83 8.56
N ARG A 140 -20.48 -39.52 8.54
CA ARG A 140 -19.46 -38.48 8.67
C ARG A 140 -20.02 -37.15 9.16
N VAL A 141 -19.13 -36.23 9.50
CA VAL A 141 -19.50 -34.81 9.74
C VAL A 141 -19.72 -34.12 8.39
N ARG A 142 -20.91 -33.59 8.12
CA ARG A 142 -21.17 -32.81 6.90
C ARG A 142 -20.66 -31.38 7.03
N ASP A 143 -21.03 -30.68 8.10
CA ASP A 143 -20.62 -29.30 8.40
C ASP A 143 -20.53 -29.14 9.93
N TYR A 144 -19.81 -28.12 10.39
CA TYR A 144 -19.79 -27.72 11.78
C TYR A 144 -19.63 -26.20 11.93
N PHE A 145 -20.25 -25.63 12.95
CA PHE A 145 -20.12 -24.22 13.31
C PHE A 145 -19.69 -24.07 14.76
N VAL A 146 -18.54 -23.46 14.96
CA VAL A 146 -17.95 -23.19 16.28
C VAL A 146 -18.34 -21.79 16.73
N HIS A 147 -18.91 -21.71 17.91
CA HIS A 147 -19.17 -20.49 18.66
C HIS A 147 -18.10 -20.39 19.75
N ALA A 148 -17.14 -19.49 19.59
CA ALA A 148 -16.03 -19.27 20.53
C ALA A 148 -16.05 -17.81 21.03
N GLY A 149 -17.13 -17.45 21.72
CA GLY A 149 -17.32 -16.11 22.29
C GLY A 149 -16.64 -15.94 23.64
N LEU A 150 -16.79 -14.74 24.22
CA LEU A 150 -16.32 -14.44 25.58
C LEU A 150 -17.47 -13.97 26.46
N VAL A 151 -17.45 -14.36 27.73
CA VAL A 151 -18.42 -14.00 28.77
C VAL A 151 -17.71 -13.60 30.06
N ASN A 152 -18.47 -13.15 31.07
CA ASN A 152 -17.95 -12.73 32.38
C ASN A 152 -16.85 -11.66 32.25
N GLU A 153 -17.20 -10.51 31.68
CA GLU A 153 -16.26 -9.40 31.44
C GLU A 153 -15.09 -9.78 30.52
N TYR A 154 -15.39 -10.62 29.51
CA TYR A 154 -14.45 -11.11 28.50
C TYR A 154 -13.33 -12.01 29.03
N LEU A 155 -13.49 -12.60 30.22
CA LEU A 155 -12.48 -13.44 30.88
C LEU A 155 -12.64 -14.93 30.57
N ASP A 156 -13.88 -15.40 30.45
CA ASP A 156 -14.19 -16.82 30.27
C ASP A 156 -14.65 -17.10 28.84
N GLY A 157 -14.26 -18.25 28.29
CA GLY A 157 -14.70 -18.71 26.98
C GLY A 157 -16.13 -19.25 27.06
N ASP A 158 -16.99 -18.78 26.15
CA ASP A 158 -18.32 -19.33 25.90
C ASP A 158 -18.25 -20.20 24.63
N PHE A 159 -18.18 -21.51 24.84
CA PHE A 159 -17.99 -22.49 23.78
C PHE A 159 -19.29 -23.21 23.46
N ALA A 160 -19.67 -23.19 22.19
CA ALA A 160 -20.60 -24.15 21.64
C ALA A 160 -20.12 -24.63 20.27
N ILE A 161 -20.49 -25.84 19.90
CA ILE A 161 -20.30 -26.34 18.55
C ILE A 161 -21.55 -27.07 18.09
N ASP A 162 -22.00 -26.67 16.91
CA ASP A 162 -23.04 -27.36 16.17
C ASP A 162 -22.38 -28.27 15.14
N ILE A 163 -22.72 -29.56 15.14
CA ILE A 163 -22.17 -30.55 14.22
C ILE A 163 -23.33 -31.16 13.44
N ASP A 164 -23.34 -30.93 12.13
CA ASP A 164 -24.25 -31.58 11.21
C ASP A 164 -23.62 -32.90 10.75
N LEU A 165 -24.34 -33.99 10.96
CA LEU A 165 -23.93 -35.35 10.62
C LEU A 165 -24.75 -35.83 9.43
N VAL A 166 -24.15 -36.68 8.60
CA VAL A 166 -24.86 -37.38 7.52
C VAL A 166 -24.58 -38.87 7.60
N ASN A 167 -25.63 -39.67 7.41
CA ASN A 167 -25.54 -41.08 7.08
C ASN A 167 -26.02 -41.27 5.63
N ALA A 168 -25.06 -41.38 4.71
CA ALA A 168 -25.30 -41.62 3.28
C ALA A 168 -25.63 -43.10 2.95
N GLY A 169 -25.49 -43.99 3.93
CA GLY A 169 -25.82 -45.41 3.80
C GLY A 169 -27.32 -45.68 3.79
N SER A 170 -27.70 -46.93 3.51
CA SER A 170 -29.10 -47.37 3.45
C SER A 170 -29.67 -47.86 4.78
N GLU A 171 -28.83 -48.05 5.80
CA GLU A 171 -29.22 -48.59 7.11
C GLU A 171 -28.82 -47.64 8.24
N SER A 172 -29.47 -47.76 9.39
CA SER A 172 -29.09 -46.99 10.58
C SER A 172 -27.71 -47.40 11.08
N ALA A 173 -26.94 -46.43 11.58
CA ALA A 173 -25.60 -46.65 12.10
C ALA A 173 -25.44 -46.04 13.50
N ALA A 174 -24.90 -46.82 14.43
CA ALA A 174 -24.49 -46.34 15.74
C ALA A 174 -23.10 -45.70 15.64
N VAL A 175 -23.00 -44.42 16.01
CA VAL A 175 -21.79 -43.62 15.91
C VAL A 175 -21.53 -42.84 17.21
N SER A 176 -20.29 -42.90 17.68
CA SER A 176 -19.77 -42.01 18.70
C SER A 176 -19.28 -40.72 18.04
N VAL A 177 -19.72 -39.57 18.55
CA VAL A 177 -19.24 -38.24 18.16
C VAL A 177 -18.54 -37.63 19.36
N SER A 178 -17.26 -37.28 19.23
CA SER A 178 -16.49 -36.61 20.29
C SER A 178 -15.91 -35.28 19.83
N VAL A 179 -15.86 -34.34 20.77
CA VAL A 179 -15.28 -33.00 20.60
C VAL A 179 -14.24 -32.79 21.68
N GLU A 180 -13.02 -32.48 21.25
CA GLU A 180 -11.95 -32.02 22.12
C GLU A 180 -11.50 -30.62 21.72
N VAL A 181 -11.25 -29.76 22.71
CA VAL A 181 -10.56 -28.49 22.53
C VAL A 181 -9.29 -28.54 23.35
N LEU A 182 -8.16 -28.25 22.71
CA LEU A 182 -6.84 -28.33 23.32
C LEU A 182 -6.14 -26.97 23.32
N ASP A 183 -5.37 -26.71 24.37
CA ASP A 183 -4.40 -25.63 24.43
C ASP A 183 -2.98 -26.16 24.63
N ASP A 184 -2.03 -25.26 24.91
CA ASP A 184 -0.63 -25.58 25.19
C ASP A 184 -0.41 -26.40 26.48
N THR A 185 -1.42 -26.47 27.37
CA THR A 185 -1.39 -27.22 28.62
C THR A 185 -2.10 -28.58 28.53
N GLY A 186 -2.97 -28.77 27.52
CA GLY A 186 -3.66 -30.03 27.25
C GLY A 186 -5.14 -29.83 26.88
N THR A 187 -5.97 -30.82 27.17
CA THR A 187 -7.41 -30.80 26.83
C THR A 187 -8.21 -29.92 27.82
N VAL A 188 -8.86 -28.87 27.31
CA VAL A 188 -9.73 -27.95 28.09
C VAL A 188 -11.21 -28.29 27.94
N ILE A 189 -11.61 -28.90 26.84
CA ILE A 189 -12.95 -29.50 26.64
C ILE A 189 -12.78 -30.93 26.15
N ASN A 190 -13.53 -31.85 26.73
CA ASN A 190 -13.70 -33.21 26.22
C ASN A 190 -15.18 -33.59 26.40
N ARG A 191 -15.87 -33.84 25.29
CA ARG A 191 -17.28 -34.25 25.25
C ARG A 191 -17.44 -35.37 24.25
N GLN A 192 -18.39 -36.26 24.53
CA GLN A 192 -18.75 -37.37 23.65
C GLN A 192 -20.25 -37.62 23.74
N ALA A 193 -20.86 -38.02 22.64
CA ALA A 193 -22.23 -38.50 22.58
C ALA A 193 -22.32 -39.70 21.61
N GLU A 194 -23.04 -40.73 22.03
CA GLU A 194 -23.45 -41.83 21.15
C GLU A 194 -24.73 -41.43 20.40
N GLN A 195 -24.80 -41.70 19.10
CA GLN A 195 -25.92 -41.40 18.23
C GLN A 195 -26.31 -42.63 17.41
N ASP A 196 -27.61 -42.89 17.28
CA ASP A 196 -28.14 -43.85 16.31
C ASP A 196 -28.68 -43.08 15.11
N LEU A 197 -27.87 -42.97 14.05
CA LEU A 197 -28.20 -42.18 12.87
C LEU A 197 -28.99 -43.00 11.85
N ALA A 198 -30.24 -42.62 11.59
CA ALA A 198 -30.97 -43.08 10.42
C ALA A 198 -30.36 -42.51 9.13
N PRO A 199 -30.58 -43.13 7.95
CA PRO A 199 -30.20 -42.54 6.67
C PRO A 199 -30.70 -41.10 6.52
N GLY A 200 -29.81 -40.20 6.08
CA GLY A 200 -30.06 -38.76 5.97
C GLY A 200 -29.27 -37.92 6.98
N GLU A 201 -29.76 -36.72 7.25
CA GLU A 201 -29.07 -35.71 8.06
C GLU A 201 -29.53 -35.71 9.51
N SER A 202 -28.62 -35.37 10.42
CA SER A 202 -28.87 -35.20 11.85
C SER A 202 -27.96 -34.13 12.42
N ARG A 203 -28.27 -33.60 13.60
CA ARG A 203 -27.46 -32.55 14.24
C ARG A 203 -27.22 -32.88 15.70
N VAL A 204 -25.99 -32.68 16.15
CA VAL A 204 -25.57 -32.76 17.55
C VAL A 204 -24.98 -31.41 17.95
N ARG A 205 -25.20 -31.02 19.20
CA ARG A 205 -24.64 -29.81 19.77
C ARG A 205 -23.91 -30.13 21.07
N PHE A 206 -22.71 -29.58 21.22
CA PHE A 206 -21.95 -29.59 22.46
C PHE A 206 -21.75 -28.17 22.95
N GLU A 207 -21.77 -27.99 24.27
CA GLU A 207 -21.60 -26.69 24.91
C GLU A 207 -20.69 -26.82 26.15
N GLY A 208 -20.03 -25.72 26.50
CA GLY A 208 -19.21 -25.62 27.70
C GLY A 208 -18.72 -24.20 27.94
N SER A 209 -18.39 -23.90 29.20
CA SER A 209 -17.67 -22.67 29.56
C SER A 209 -16.27 -23.03 30.00
N ILE A 210 -15.28 -22.25 29.57
CA ILE A 210 -13.87 -22.43 29.90
C ILE A 210 -13.41 -21.24 30.74
N PRO A 211 -13.15 -21.41 32.05
CA PRO A 211 -12.70 -20.30 32.88
C PRO A 211 -11.32 -19.78 32.48
N GLY A 212 -11.15 -18.46 32.41
CA GLY A 212 -9.85 -17.82 32.21
C GLY A 212 -9.14 -18.21 30.90
N VAL A 213 -9.86 -18.19 29.78
CA VAL A 213 -9.25 -18.40 28.45
C VAL A 213 -8.22 -17.32 28.14
N ARG A 214 -7.32 -17.60 27.21
CA ARG A 214 -6.49 -16.57 26.57
C ARG A 214 -7.23 -16.07 25.32
N PRO A 215 -7.80 -14.84 25.32
CA PRO A 215 -8.56 -14.35 24.18
C PRO A 215 -7.67 -14.19 22.95
N TRP A 216 -8.26 -14.39 21.77
CA TRP A 216 -7.63 -14.07 20.49
C TRP A 216 -7.80 -12.58 20.18
N SER A 217 -6.71 -11.95 19.73
CA SER A 217 -6.70 -10.61 19.12
C SER A 217 -5.56 -10.51 18.10
N ALA A 218 -5.52 -9.43 17.32
CA ALA A 218 -4.38 -9.20 16.41
C ALA A 218 -3.05 -8.97 17.16
N GLU A 219 -3.11 -8.58 18.44
CA GLU A 219 -1.93 -8.40 19.29
C GLU A 219 -1.48 -9.69 19.98
N PHE A 220 -2.44 -10.56 20.30
CA PHE A 220 -2.24 -11.87 20.92
C PHE A 220 -3.07 -12.94 20.18
N PRO A 221 -2.51 -13.55 19.12
CA PRO A 221 -3.22 -14.54 18.31
C PRO A 221 -3.28 -15.91 19.01
N ASN A 222 -3.91 -15.97 20.18
CA ASN A 222 -4.06 -17.20 20.96
C ASN A 222 -5.02 -18.15 20.25
N LEU A 223 -4.52 -19.32 19.84
CA LEU A 223 -5.30 -20.37 19.18
C LEU A 223 -5.40 -21.62 20.05
N TYR A 224 -6.53 -22.30 19.89
CA TYR A 224 -6.86 -23.59 20.49
C TYR A 224 -7.10 -24.58 19.36
N THR A 225 -6.71 -25.84 19.53
CA THR A 225 -6.98 -26.89 18.54
C THR A 225 -8.32 -27.55 18.85
N LEU A 226 -9.29 -27.40 17.95
CA LEU A 226 -10.50 -28.20 17.94
C LEU A 226 -10.22 -29.54 17.25
N VAL A 227 -10.71 -30.63 17.82
CA VAL A 227 -10.73 -31.96 17.23
C VAL A 227 -12.15 -32.51 17.31
N ILE A 228 -12.71 -32.88 16.16
CA ILE A 228 -13.99 -33.57 16.05
C ILE A 228 -13.69 -34.98 15.56
N GLU A 229 -14.15 -35.99 16.27
CA GLU A 229 -14.01 -37.37 15.85
C GLU A 229 -15.39 -38.03 15.76
N THR A 230 -15.60 -38.80 14.69
CA THR A 230 -16.74 -39.71 14.55
C THR A 230 -16.21 -41.12 14.35
N ALA A 231 -16.81 -42.12 15.02
CA ALA A 231 -16.43 -43.53 14.86
C ALA A 231 -17.60 -44.46 15.20
N GLY A 232 -17.73 -45.57 14.49
CA GLY A 232 -18.65 -46.65 14.85
C GLY A 232 -18.25 -47.35 16.15
N ALA A 233 -19.17 -48.10 16.76
CA ALA A 233 -18.95 -48.78 18.04
C ALA A 233 -17.77 -49.78 18.06
N ASP A 234 -17.37 -50.30 16.90
CA ASP A 234 -16.21 -51.18 16.70
C ASP A 234 -14.96 -50.44 16.19
N GLY A 235 -15.02 -49.11 16.09
CA GLY A 235 -13.97 -48.25 15.51
C GLY A 235 -14.00 -48.13 13.99
N SER A 236 -14.98 -48.75 13.31
CA SER A 236 -15.16 -48.60 11.85
C SER A 236 -15.63 -47.19 11.47
N GLY A 237 -15.39 -46.80 10.22
CA GLY A 237 -15.86 -45.50 9.70
C GLY A 237 -15.27 -44.27 10.40
N ARG A 238 -14.12 -44.42 11.05
CA ARG A 238 -13.49 -43.34 11.81
C ARG A 238 -13.12 -42.15 10.93
N GLU A 239 -13.54 -40.95 11.31
CA GLU A 239 -13.15 -39.68 10.72
C GLU A 239 -12.70 -38.72 11.82
N VAL A 240 -11.62 -37.97 11.56
CA VAL A 240 -11.09 -36.95 12.48
C VAL A 240 -10.90 -35.66 11.71
N ILE A 241 -11.53 -34.58 12.17
CA ILE A 241 -11.40 -33.22 11.65
C ILE A 241 -10.70 -32.38 12.70
N SER A 242 -9.76 -31.53 12.29
CA SER A 242 -9.09 -30.59 13.19
C SER A 242 -9.04 -29.19 12.59
N GLN A 243 -9.23 -28.18 13.44
CA GLN A 243 -9.17 -26.77 13.07
C GLN A 243 -8.66 -25.93 14.25
N GLU A 244 -7.88 -24.89 13.97
CA GLU A 244 -7.55 -23.87 14.97
C GLU A 244 -8.70 -22.88 15.16
N ILE A 245 -9.07 -22.62 16.42
CA ILE A 245 -10.11 -21.69 16.82
C ILE A 245 -9.55 -20.66 17.82
N GLY A 246 -10.17 -19.49 17.93
CA GLY A 246 -9.78 -18.46 18.88
C GLY A 246 -10.98 -17.87 19.61
N PHE A 247 -10.90 -17.76 20.93
CA PHE A 247 -11.98 -17.16 21.73
C PHE A 247 -11.94 -15.65 21.63
N ARG A 248 -12.97 -15.03 21.02
CA ARG A 248 -13.05 -13.57 20.88
C ARG A 248 -14.48 -13.07 20.63
N SER A 249 -14.75 -11.85 21.06
CA SER A 249 -15.99 -11.13 20.72
C SER A 249 -15.69 -10.01 19.71
N SER A 250 -16.50 -9.90 18.66
CA SER A 250 -16.50 -8.79 17.69
C SER A 250 -17.89 -8.18 17.68
N GLU A 251 -18.01 -6.92 18.10
CA GLU A 251 -19.32 -6.33 18.36
C GLU A 251 -19.36 -4.83 18.08
N ILE A 252 -20.59 -4.33 17.92
CA ILE A 252 -20.87 -2.90 17.88
C ILE A 252 -21.71 -2.55 19.10
N ALA A 253 -21.17 -1.69 19.98
CA ALA A 253 -21.87 -1.22 21.17
C ALA A 253 -21.83 0.31 21.22
N ASN A 254 -23.00 0.93 21.39
CA ASN A 254 -23.16 2.39 21.45
C ASN A 254 -22.50 3.14 20.27
N GLY A 255 -22.64 2.58 19.05
CA GLY A 255 -22.09 3.16 17.82
C GLY A 255 -20.57 2.98 17.65
N ARG A 256 -19.95 2.06 18.39
CA ARG A 256 -18.50 1.85 18.39
C ARG A 256 -18.17 0.40 18.08
N PHE A 257 -17.16 0.18 17.25
CA PHE A 257 -16.63 -1.15 16.97
C PHE A 257 -15.70 -1.59 18.11
N MET A 258 -15.87 -2.83 18.57
CA MET A 258 -15.15 -3.36 19.72
C MET A 258 -14.67 -4.79 19.48
N ILE A 259 -13.46 -5.10 19.96
CA ILE A 259 -12.95 -6.46 20.07
C ILE A 259 -12.68 -6.74 21.54
N ASN A 260 -13.24 -7.83 22.08
CA ASN A 260 -13.04 -8.25 23.47
C ASN A 260 -13.27 -7.11 24.49
N GLY A 261 -14.28 -6.25 24.23
CA GLY A 261 -14.59 -5.10 25.09
C GLY A 261 -13.65 -3.89 24.95
N GLN A 262 -12.70 -3.88 24.01
CA GLN A 262 -11.81 -2.73 23.75
C GLN A 262 -12.15 -2.01 22.43
N LEU A 263 -11.91 -0.69 22.39
CA LEU A 263 -12.12 0.16 21.21
C LEU A 263 -10.94 0.06 20.24
N VAL A 264 -10.94 -1.00 19.45
CA VAL A 264 -9.91 -1.24 18.43
C VAL A 264 -10.08 -0.29 17.24
N LYS A 265 -8.96 0.29 16.79
CA LYS A 265 -8.86 1.01 15.51
C LYS A 265 -8.28 0.10 14.43
N LEU A 266 -8.98 -0.03 13.31
CA LEU A 266 -8.57 -0.79 12.14
C LEU A 266 -7.49 -0.01 11.38
N LYS A 267 -6.25 -0.48 11.50
CA LYS A 267 -5.06 -0.05 10.77
C LYS A 267 -4.86 -0.99 9.59
N GLY A 268 -5.71 -0.83 8.58
CA GLY A 268 -5.90 -1.81 7.53
C GLY A 268 -5.26 -1.47 6.18
N VAL A 269 -5.25 -2.47 5.30
CA VAL A 269 -4.93 -2.38 3.86
C VAL A 269 -5.83 -3.34 3.06
N ASN A 270 -6.16 -2.99 1.82
CA ASN A 270 -6.85 -3.86 0.86
C ASN A 270 -5.85 -4.82 0.20
N LEU A 271 -6.27 -6.05 -0.10
CA LEU A 271 -5.42 -7.09 -0.67
C LEU A 271 -6.10 -7.83 -1.83
N HIS A 272 -5.53 -7.68 -3.02
CA HIS A 272 -5.75 -8.58 -4.16
C HIS A 272 -4.85 -9.81 -4.13
N GLU A 273 -5.34 -10.92 -4.70
CA GLU A 273 -4.51 -12.08 -5.06
C GLU A 273 -3.66 -11.74 -6.30
N HIS A 274 -2.46 -11.22 -6.10
CA HIS A 274 -1.54 -10.91 -7.19
C HIS A 274 -0.11 -11.40 -6.94
N HIS A 275 0.43 -12.11 -7.93
CA HIS A 275 1.84 -12.44 -8.06
C HIS A 275 2.30 -12.02 -9.47
N ASP A 276 3.39 -11.27 -9.55
CA ASP A 276 3.93 -10.71 -10.78
C ASP A 276 4.24 -11.73 -11.89
N VAL A 277 4.63 -12.95 -11.53
CA VAL A 277 4.88 -14.06 -12.47
C VAL A 277 3.61 -14.88 -12.73
N THR A 278 2.95 -15.35 -11.68
CA THR A 278 1.91 -16.39 -11.77
C THR A 278 0.48 -15.84 -11.83
N GLY A 279 0.29 -14.52 -11.81
CA GLY A 279 -1.02 -13.88 -11.86
C GLY A 279 -1.78 -14.05 -10.55
N HIS A 280 -2.99 -14.63 -10.60
CA HIS A 280 -3.83 -14.83 -9.41
C HIS A 280 -3.46 -16.08 -8.59
N VAL A 281 -2.41 -16.81 -8.99
CA VAL A 281 -1.91 -17.95 -8.21
C VAL A 281 -0.83 -17.47 -7.25
N VAL A 282 -1.20 -17.27 -5.98
CA VAL A 282 -0.31 -16.81 -4.91
C VAL A 282 0.12 -17.98 -4.03
N ASP A 283 1.43 -18.15 -3.85
CA ASP A 283 1.99 -19.19 -2.98
C ASP A 283 2.05 -18.75 -1.49
N GLU A 284 2.28 -19.72 -0.60
CA GLU A 284 2.36 -19.47 0.85
C GLU A 284 3.55 -18.57 1.25
N GLU A 285 4.68 -18.61 0.54
CA GLU A 285 5.83 -17.75 0.85
C GLU A 285 5.51 -16.28 0.58
N THR A 286 4.78 -16.01 -0.50
CA THR A 286 4.24 -14.69 -0.80
C THR A 286 3.26 -14.23 0.28
N MET A 287 2.30 -15.08 0.69
CA MET A 287 1.38 -14.76 1.80
C MET A 287 2.10 -14.45 3.12
N LEU A 288 3.11 -15.24 3.48
CA LEU A 288 3.92 -15.01 4.69
C LEU A 288 4.73 -13.71 4.59
N THR A 289 5.24 -13.40 3.40
CA THR A 289 5.93 -12.13 3.14
C THR A 289 4.99 -10.95 3.32
N ASP A 290 3.78 -11.03 2.75
CA ASP A 290 2.76 -10.00 2.87
C ASP A 290 2.39 -9.77 4.34
N ILE A 291 2.07 -10.82 5.10
CA ILE A 291 1.75 -10.73 6.54
C ILE A 291 2.92 -10.11 7.33
N ARG A 292 4.16 -10.55 7.06
CA ARG A 292 5.36 -10.04 7.74
C ARG A 292 5.56 -8.55 7.50
N LEU A 293 5.38 -8.09 6.26
CA LEU A 293 5.55 -6.69 5.91
C LEU A 293 4.38 -5.85 6.44
N MET A 294 3.13 -6.30 6.33
CA MET A 294 1.96 -5.63 6.94
C MET A 294 2.15 -5.44 8.45
N LYS A 295 2.50 -6.51 9.18
CA LYS A 295 2.81 -6.44 10.62
C LYS A 295 4.00 -5.52 10.88
N GLY A 296 5.01 -5.54 10.01
CA GLY A 296 6.19 -4.68 10.11
C GLY A 296 5.92 -3.20 9.85
N ALA A 297 4.79 -2.86 9.24
CA ALA A 297 4.24 -1.52 9.05
C ALA A 297 3.22 -1.12 10.13
N ASN A 298 3.14 -1.87 11.24
CA ASN A 298 2.16 -1.65 12.30
C ASN A 298 0.69 -1.82 11.87
N MET A 299 0.42 -2.49 10.74
CA MET A 299 -0.95 -2.80 10.34
C MET A 299 -1.53 -3.89 11.23
N ASN A 300 -2.82 -3.80 11.56
CA ASN A 300 -3.52 -4.79 12.36
C ASN A 300 -4.72 -5.44 11.63
N ALA A 301 -5.06 -4.96 10.44
CA ALA A 301 -6.20 -5.45 9.68
C ALA A 301 -5.92 -5.61 8.18
N VAL A 302 -6.71 -6.43 7.51
CA VAL A 302 -6.72 -6.62 6.05
C VAL A 302 -8.16 -6.77 5.56
N ARG A 303 -8.47 -6.20 4.39
CA ARG A 303 -9.73 -6.44 3.68
C ARG A 303 -9.44 -7.28 2.44
N ASN A 304 -10.21 -8.36 2.27
CA ASN A 304 -10.09 -9.24 1.11
C ASN A 304 -10.79 -8.60 -0.11
N SER A 305 -10.16 -7.61 -0.73
CA SER A 305 -10.69 -6.92 -1.91
C SER A 305 -10.64 -7.81 -3.17
N HIS A 306 -11.73 -8.15 -3.84
CA HIS A 306 -13.15 -8.00 -3.44
C HIS A 306 -13.82 -9.37 -3.51
N TYR A 307 -13.22 -10.33 -2.82
CA TYR A 307 -13.61 -11.72 -2.90
C TYR A 307 -12.94 -12.58 -1.81
N PRO A 308 -13.48 -13.79 -1.56
CA PRO A 308 -12.89 -14.66 -0.57
C PRO A 308 -11.52 -15.20 -1.04
N GLN A 309 -10.50 -15.07 -0.17
CA GLN A 309 -9.11 -15.51 -0.37
C GLN A 309 -8.97 -17.06 -0.28
N PRO A 310 -7.79 -17.68 -0.52
CA PRO A 310 -7.59 -19.12 -0.27
C PRO A 310 -7.66 -19.41 1.23
N GLU A 311 -8.14 -20.60 1.63
CA GLU A 311 -8.31 -20.99 3.05
C GLU A 311 -7.01 -20.81 3.86
N ARG A 312 -5.87 -21.07 3.22
CA ARG A 312 -4.54 -20.90 3.82
C ARG A 312 -4.29 -19.46 4.31
N TRP A 313 -4.81 -18.45 3.63
CA TRP A 313 -4.72 -17.06 4.06
C TRP A 313 -5.42 -16.81 5.41
N TYR A 314 -6.57 -17.44 5.64
CA TYR A 314 -7.34 -17.32 6.88
C TYR A 314 -6.63 -17.99 8.06
N GLU A 315 -6.00 -19.14 7.82
CA GLU A 315 -5.17 -19.85 8.79
C GLU A 315 -3.97 -18.98 9.20
N LEU A 316 -3.25 -18.43 8.21
CA LEU A 316 -2.05 -17.62 8.47
C LEU A 316 -2.40 -16.31 9.17
N THR A 317 -3.46 -15.61 8.77
CA THR A 317 -3.92 -14.37 9.44
C THR A 317 -4.46 -14.63 10.85
N SER A 318 -5.10 -15.78 11.08
CA SER A 318 -5.48 -16.22 12.43
C SER A 318 -4.25 -16.48 13.31
N LYS A 319 -3.23 -17.15 12.75
CA LYS A 319 -1.98 -17.51 13.44
C LYS A 319 -1.08 -16.32 13.75
N TYR A 320 -0.98 -15.37 12.83
CA TYR A 320 -0.06 -14.24 12.95
C TYR A 320 -0.73 -12.94 13.43
N GLY A 321 -2.06 -12.92 13.54
CA GLY A 321 -2.81 -11.80 14.12
C GLY A 321 -3.05 -10.66 13.13
N LEU A 322 -4.06 -10.83 12.27
CA LEU A 322 -4.67 -9.76 11.48
C LEU A 322 -6.19 -9.85 11.59
N TYR A 323 -6.84 -8.74 11.90
CA TYR A 323 -8.29 -8.61 11.77
C TYR A 323 -8.67 -8.61 10.29
N MET A 324 -9.68 -9.38 9.91
CA MET A 324 -10.07 -9.55 8.52
C MET A 324 -11.51 -9.11 8.29
N VAL A 325 -11.68 -8.33 7.23
CA VAL A 325 -12.97 -8.17 6.54
C VAL A 325 -13.00 -9.21 5.43
N ASP A 326 -13.87 -10.22 5.57
CA ASP A 326 -14.07 -11.22 4.53
C ASP A 326 -15.23 -10.79 3.64
N GLU A 327 -14.99 -10.73 2.33
CA GLU A 327 -15.88 -10.09 1.36
C GLU A 327 -16.38 -11.07 0.31
N ALA A 328 -17.68 -11.05 0.05
CA ALA A 328 -18.29 -11.88 -0.98
C ALA A 328 -17.81 -11.43 -2.37
N ASN A 329 -17.59 -12.39 -3.28
CA ASN A 329 -17.16 -12.10 -4.66
C ASN A 329 -18.33 -11.52 -5.47
N ILE A 330 -18.75 -10.30 -5.19
CA ILE A 330 -19.89 -9.61 -5.79
C ILE A 330 -19.43 -8.19 -6.11
N GLU A 331 -19.13 -7.94 -7.39
CA GLU A 331 -18.87 -6.62 -7.94
C GLU A 331 -19.44 -6.50 -9.35
N SER A 332 -20.19 -5.43 -9.60
CA SER A 332 -20.83 -5.19 -10.90
C SER A 332 -20.68 -3.73 -11.31
N HIS A 333 -19.48 -3.18 -11.17
CA HIS A 333 -19.18 -1.74 -11.29
C HIS A 333 -19.67 -1.18 -12.64
N GLY A 334 -19.49 -1.90 -13.74
CA GLY A 334 -19.92 -1.49 -15.08
C GLY A 334 -21.44 -1.28 -15.25
N TYR A 335 -22.29 -1.77 -14.34
CA TYR A 335 -23.72 -1.44 -14.32
C TYR A 335 -24.03 -0.11 -13.63
N GLY A 336 -23.09 0.42 -12.85
CA GLY A 336 -23.23 1.61 -12.02
C GLY A 336 -24.27 1.47 -10.90
N TYR A 337 -24.58 2.60 -10.27
CA TYR A 337 -25.38 2.65 -9.04
C TYR A 337 -26.83 3.12 -9.25
N ASP A 338 -27.27 3.23 -10.50
CA ASP A 338 -28.67 3.53 -10.81
C ASP A 338 -29.55 2.35 -10.37
N HIS A 339 -30.47 2.62 -9.44
CA HIS A 339 -31.34 1.64 -8.79
C HIS A 339 -32.19 0.81 -9.78
N ASP A 340 -32.51 1.37 -10.95
CA ASP A 340 -33.27 0.65 -12.00
C ASP A 340 -32.39 -0.25 -12.87
N LYS A 341 -31.06 -0.11 -12.79
CA LYS A 341 -30.08 -0.83 -13.63
C LYS A 341 -29.21 -1.81 -12.86
N THR A 342 -28.81 -1.46 -11.65
CA THR A 342 -27.89 -2.23 -10.80
C THR A 342 -28.35 -3.67 -10.63
N LEU A 343 -27.40 -4.61 -10.68
CA LEU A 343 -27.65 -6.02 -10.41
C LEU A 343 -28.02 -6.26 -8.95
N GLY A 344 -27.63 -5.37 -8.04
CA GLY A 344 -28.02 -5.39 -6.63
C GLY A 344 -29.54 -5.28 -6.41
N ASN A 345 -30.29 -4.78 -7.40
CA ASN A 345 -31.73 -4.62 -7.30
C ASN A 345 -32.55 -5.45 -8.29
N LYS A 346 -31.91 -6.29 -9.11
CA LYS A 346 -32.62 -7.15 -10.07
C LYS A 346 -32.97 -8.51 -9.43
N PRO A 347 -34.25 -8.82 -9.15
CA PRO A 347 -34.58 -10.01 -8.36
C PRO A 347 -34.19 -11.35 -8.99
N HIS A 348 -34.00 -11.40 -10.31
CA HIS A 348 -33.53 -12.62 -10.98
C HIS A 348 -32.04 -12.93 -10.71
N TRP A 349 -31.27 -11.95 -10.22
CA TRP A 349 -29.88 -12.13 -9.75
C TRP A 349 -29.77 -12.52 -8.27
N MET A 350 -30.88 -12.55 -7.54
CA MET A 350 -30.93 -12.86 -6.10
C MET A 350 -30.20 -14.16 -5.74
N ALA A 351 -30.42 -15.22 -6.54
CA ALA A 351 -29.82 -16.52 -6.28
C ALA A 351 -28.28 -16.50 -6.38
N HIS A 352 -27.72 -15.76 -7.35
CA HIS A 352 -26.27 -15.62 -7.52
C HIS A 352 -25.65 -14.81 -6.38
N HIS A 353 -26.32 -13.75 -5.91
CA HIS A 353 -25.86 -12.97 -4.75
C HIS A 353 -25.87 -13.84 -3.48
N LEU A 354 -26.97 -14.54 -3.21
CA LEU A 354 -27.07 -15.43 -2.05
C LEU A 354 -26.05 -16.56 -2.11
N ASP A 355 -25.85 -17.22 -3.26
CA ASP A 355 -24.85 -18.31 -3.39
C ASP A 355 -23.44 -17.83 -3.02
N ARG A 356 -23.01 -16.69 -3.57
CA ARG A 356 -21.67 -16.11 -3.30
C ARG A 356 -21.50 -15.75 -1.81
N THR A 357 -22.51 -15.16 -1.18
CA THR A 357 -22.49 -14.86 0.27
C THR A 357 -22.48 -16.13 1.13
N GLN A 358 -23.32 -17.11 0.80
CA GLN A 358 -23.46 -18.36 1.55
C GLN A 358 -22.17 -19.19 1.47
N ARG A 359 -21.57 -19.33 0.29
CA ARG A 359 -20.32 -20.07 0.09
C ARG A 359 -19.14 -19.42 0.80
N MET A 360 -19.07 -18.08 0.81
CA MET A 360 -18.09 -17.37 1.65
C MET A 360 -18.28 -17.77 3.12
N PHE A 361 -19.48 -17.56 3.67
CA PHE A 361 -19.78 -17.84 5.07
C PHE A 361 -19.47 -19.28 5.48
N HIS A 362 -20.02 -20.27 4.76
CA HIS A 362 -19.87 -21.67 5.17
C HIS A 362 -18.41 -22.12 5.20
N ARG A 363 -17.57 -21.54 4.33
CA ARG A 363 -16.14 -21.82 4.26
C ARG A 363 -15.34 -21.12 5.36
N SER A 364 -15.66 -19.87 5.72
CA SER A 364 -14.80 -19.06 6.62
C SER A 364 -15.36 -18.77 8.02
N LYS A 365 -16.60 -19.16 8.34
CA LYS A 365 -17.30 -18.86 9.62
C LYS A 365 -16.55 -19.20 10.91
N ASN A 366 -15.64 -20.17 10.85
CA ASN A 366 -14.91 -20.68 12.01
C ASN A 366 -13.55 -20.00 12.25
N PHE A 367 -13.07 -19.13 11.34
CA PHE A 367 -11.78 -18.45 11.54
C PHE A 367 -11.91 -17.26 12.50
N PRO A 368 -11.05 -17.17 13.53
CA PRO A 368 -11.10 -16.05 14.48
C PRO A 368 -10.67 -14.72 13.85
N SER A 369 -9.80 -14.74 12.81
CA SER A 369 -9.35 -13.54 12.11
C SER A 369 -10.47 -12.78 11.43
N VAL A 370 -11.48 -13.47 10.90
CA VAL A 370 -12.65 -12.82 10.31
C VAL A 370 -13.43 -12.15 11.42
N VAL A 371 -13.46 -10.81 11.44
CA VAL A 371 -14.17 -10.02 12.47
C VAL A 371 -15.38 -9.28 11.91
N ILE A 372 -15.42 -9.08 10.59
CA ILE A 372 -16.47 -8.37 9.87
C ILE A 372 -16.76 -9.12 8.58
N TRP A 373 -18.04 -9.24 8.21
CA TRP A 373 -18.48 -9.68 6.89
C TRP A 373 -18.72 -8.49 5.97
N SER A 374 -18.35 -8.61 4.69
CA SER A 374 -18.70 -7.63 3.65
C SER A 374 -19.57 -8.27 2.57
N LEU A 375 -20.60 -7.53 2.13
CA LEU A 375 -21.58 -8.03 1.15
C LEU A 375 -21.06 -8.05 -0.29
N GLY A 376 -19.95 -7.38 -0.58
CA GLY A 376 -19.41 -7.15 -1.91
C GLY A 376 -18.83 -5.74 -2.02
N ASN A 377 -18.55 -5.32 -3.24
CA ASN A 377 -17.96 -4.02 -3.57
C ASN A 377 -18.64 -3.43 -4.80
N GLU A 378 -18.86 -2.12 -4.82
CA GLU A 378 -19.28 -1.35 -6.01
C GLU A 378 -20.37 -2.02 -6.88
N ALA A 379 -21.33 -2.71 -6.25
CA ALA A 379 -22.38 -3.48 -6.92
C ALA A 379 -23.74 -2.75 -6.91
N GLY A 380 -23.75 -1.45 -6.58
CA GLY A 380 -24.96 -0.64 -6.36
C GLY A 380 -25.73 -1.04 -5.11
N ASP A 381 -27.04 -0.81 -5.05
CA ASP A 381 -27.86 -1.16 -3.90
C ASP A 381 -29.20 -1.75 -4.35
N GLY A 382 -29.81 -2.59 -3.53
CA GLY A 382 -31.16 -3.09 -3.75
C GLY A 382 -31.54 -4.33 -2.95
N VAL A 383 -32.65 -4.93 -3.36
CA VAL A 383 -33.27 -6.07 -2.66
C VAL A 383 -32.33 -7.28 -2.51
N ASN A 384 -31.38 -7.48 -3.42
CA ASN A 384 -30.47 -8.61 -3.36
C ASN A 384 -29.46 -8.43 -2.21
N LEU A 385 -28.92 -7.23 -2.00
CA LEU A 385 -28.00 -6.92 -0.90
C LEU A 385 -28.73 -6.93 0.44
N GLY A 386 -29.97 -6.43 0.47
CA GLY A 386 -30.83 -6.56 1.65
C GLY A 386 -31.06 -8.01 2.08
N ALA A 387 -31.17 -8.93 1.11
CA ALA A 387 -31.35 -10.35 1.37
C ALA A 387 -30.07 -11.04 1.84
N THR A 388 -28.90 -10.72 1.26
CA THR A 388 -27.61 -11.27 1.71
C THR A 388 -27.26 -10.80 3.12
N TYR A 389 -27.48 -9.52 3.44
CA TYR A 389 -27.37 -9.00 4.80
C TYR A 389 -28.26 -9.78 5.77
N LYS A 390 -29.57 -9.87 5.46
CA LYS A 390 -30.52 -10.57 6.32
C LYS A 390 -30.09 -12.01 6.56
N TRP A 391 -29.66 -12.71 5.51
CA TRP A 391 -29.21 -14.08 5.62
C TRP A 391 -27.99 -14.21 6.55
N LEU A 392 -26.99 -13.32 6.42
CA LEU A 392 -25.85 -13.31 7.33
C LEU A 392 -26.28 -13.05 8.78
N LYS A 393 -27.14 -12.06 9.04
CA LYS A 393 -27.61 -11.78 10.41
C LYS A 393 -28.43 -12.93 11.02
N ASP A 394 -29.18 -13.67 10.19
CA ASP A 394 -29.95 -14.83 10.64
C ASP A 394 -29.06 -16.05 10.95
N ASN A 395 -27.84 -16.14 10.36
CA ASN A 395 -26.93 -17.29 10.51
C ASN A 395 -25.70 -17.02 11.39
N ASP A 396 -25.29 -15.76 11.56
CA ASP A 396 -24.16 -15.36 12.40
C ASP A 396 -24.44 -14.06 13.15
N SER A 397 -24.61 -14.17 14.46
CA SER A 397 -24.74 -13.04 15.37
C SER A 397 -23.41 -12.59 15.97
N SER A 398 -22.31 -13.30 15.71
CA SER A 398 -20.99 -13.07 16.34
C SER A 398 -20.13 -12.04 15.60
N ARG A 399 -20.60 -11.53 14.45
CA ARG A 399 -19.88 -10.58 13.60
C ARG A 399 -20.80 -9.49 13.06
N PRO A 400 -20.32 -8.23 13.02
CA PRO A 400 -20.93 -7.17 12.24
C PRO A 400 -20.84 -7.42 10.72
N VAL A 401 -21.76 -6.81 9.96
CA VAL A 401 -21.78 -6.83 8.50
C VAL A 401 -21.60 -5.42 7.97
N GLN A 402 -20.85 -5.24 6.88
CA GLN A 402 -20.60 -3.95 6.27
C GLN A 402 -20.88 -3.96 4.76
N TYR A 403 -21.29 -2.82 4.21
CA TYR A 403 -21.45 -2.59 2.78
C TYR A 403 -21.38 -1.08 2.50
N GLU A 404 -20.60 -0.67 1.50
CA GLU A 404 -20.29 0.74 1.22
C GLU A 404 -21.44 1.47 0.56
N THR A 405 -22.06 0.85 -0.45
CA THR A 405 -23.06 1.50 -1.29
C THR A 405 -24.48 1.41 -0.70
N GLU A 406 -24.65 1.11 0.59
CA GLU A 406 -25.96 1.16 1.25
C GLU A 406 -26.60 2.53 1.02
N GLY A 407 -27.69 2.54 0.27
CA GLY A 407 -28.39 3.72 -0.18
C GLY A 407 -29.59 4.05 0.70
N ASP A 408 -30.70 4.40 0.05
CA ASP A 408 -31.95 4.72 0.75
C ASP A 408 -32.59 3.44 1.32
N ILE A 409 -32.51 3.29 2.64
CA ILE A 409 -33.06 2.16 3.38
C ILE A 409 -34.57 1.98 3.19
N GLU A 410 -35.31 3.01 2.76
CA GLU A 410 -36.75 2.88 2.44
C GLU A 410 -36.99 2.02 1.19
N LEU A 411 -36.04 1.98 0.24
CA LEU A 411 -36.13 1.19 -0.98
C LEU A 411 -35.96 -0.31 -0.73
N VAL A 412 -35.04 -0.66 0.19
CA VAL A 412 -34.80 -2.06 0.61
C VAL A 412 -35.74 -2.46 1.75
N GLY A 413 -36.26 -1.49 2.50
CA GLY A 413 -37.17 -1.67 3.64
C GLY A 413 -36.49 -1.85 5.00
N GLN A 414 -35.15 -1.91 5.02
CA GLN A 414 -34.34 -2.02 6.23
C GLN A 414 -32.90 -1.56 5.98
N ARG A 415 -32.19 -1.23 7.07
CA ARG A 415 -30.72 -1.15 7.05
C ARG A 415 -30.15 -2.52 6.69
N HIS A 416 -29.07 -2.50 5.93
CA HIS A 416 -28.33 -3.68 5.52
C HIS A 416 -26.80 -3.47 5.59
N SER A 417 -26.36 -2.52 6.41
CA SER A 417 -24.99 -2.39 6.90
C SER A 417 -24.98 -1.98 8.38
N ASP A 418 -24.14 -2.65 9.19
CA ASP A 418 -23.92 -2.33 10.59
C ASP A 418 -22.91 -1.16 10.77
N PHE A 419 -22.22 -0.76 9.69
CA PHE A 419 -21.28 0.37 9.63
C PHE A 419 -21.80 1.49 8.72
N ASN A 420 -21.31 2.71 8.94
CA ASN A 420 -21.23 3.67 7.84
C ASN A 420 -19.88 3.47 7.15
N SER A 421 -19.92 2.87 5.97
CA SER A 421 -18.73 2.54 5.19
C SER A 421 -18.66 3.46 3.98
N THR A 422 -17.49 4.03 3.68
CA THR A 422 -17.28 4.80 2.44
C THR A 422 -15.90 4.57 1.85
N MET A 423 -15.73 4.92 0.58
CA MET A 423 -14.43 5.03 -0.08
C MET A 423 -13.99 6.51 -0.22
N TYR A 424 -12.71 6.77 0.04
CA TYR A 424 -11.99 8.02 -0.27
C TYR A 424 -12.59 9.33 0.29
N LYS A 425 -13.41 9.29 1.35
CA LYS A 425 -13.87 10.53 2.02
C LYS A 425 -12.71 11.22 2.72
N ARG A 426 -12.70 12.55 2.70
CA ARG A 426 -11.62 13.37 3.30
C ARG A 426 -11.76 13.45 4.81
N HIS A 427 -10.64 13.57 5.52
CA HIS A 427 -10.59 13.56 6.99
C HIS A 427 -11.59 14.53 7.66
N TRP A 428 -11.80 15.74 7.12
CA TRP A 428 -12.80 16.67 7.69
C TRP A 428 -14.25 16.21 7.51
N GLN A 429 -14.55 15.39 6.49
CA GLN A 429 -15.88 14.79 6.32
C GLN A 429 -16.10 13.69 7.35
N LEU A 430 -15.05 12.97 7.75
CA LEU A 430 -15.09 12.02 8.86
C LEU A 430 -15.34 12.74 10.18
N GLU A 431 -14.64 13.86 10.40
CA GLU A 431 -14.83 14.69 11.58
C GLU A 431 -16.26 15.23 11.66
N GLU A 432 -16.81 15.73 10.55
CA GLU A 432 -18.20 16.17 10.46
C GLU A 432 -19.18 15.04 10.79
N TYR A 433 -18.97 13.84 10.25
CA TYR A 433 -19.78 12.67 10.60
C TYR A 433 -19.70 12.37 12.10
N ALA A 434 -18.48 12.34 12.67
CA ALA A 434 -18.26 12.04 14.07
C ALA A 434 -18.87 13.05 15.05
N GLN A 435 -19.06 14.30 14.60
CA GLN A 435 -19.70 15.34 15.39
C GLN A 435 -21.24 15.32 15.30
N THR A 436 -21.79 14.70 14.26
CA THR A 436 -23.22 14.77 13.94
C THR A 436 -23.96 13.44 14.11
N HIS A 437 -23.25 12.31 14.18
CA HIS A 437 -23.81 10.96 14.25
C HIS A 437 -23.19 10.16 15.39
N ASN A 438 -23.93 9.16 15.90
CA ASN A 438 -23.45 8.22 16.92
C ASN A 438 -24.18 6.86 16.88
N ASP A 439 -24.91 6.58 15.80
CA ASP A 439 -25.78 5.41 15.70
C ASP A 439 -25.05 4.15 15.21
N ARG A 440 -23.94 4.32 14.47
CA ARG A 440 -23.06 3.25 14.00
C ARG A 440 -21.61 3.73 13.85
N PRO A 441 -20.62 2.83 13.96
CA PRO A 441 -19.24 3.18 13.69
C PRO A 441 -19.05 3.53 12.21
N TYR A 442 -18.04 4.36 11.94
CA TYR A 442 -17.63 4.72 10.60
C TYR A 442 -16.33 4.02 10.23
N VAL A 443 -16.25 3.43 9.04
CA VAL A 443 -15.02 2.84 8.52
C VAL A 443 -14.78 3.31 7.09
N LEU A 444 -13.53 3.65 6.78
CA LEU A 444 -13.10 3.86 5.41
C LEU A 444 -12.71 2.49 4.82
N ILE A 445 -13.55 1.93 3.95
CA ILE A 445 -13.22 0.64 3.33
C ILE A 445 -12.06 0.79 2.35
N GLU A 446 -11.85 2.01 1.84
CA GLU A 446 -10.73 2.42 1.02
C GLU A 446 -10.42 3.90 1.32
N TYR A 447 -9.15 4.21 1.50
CA TYR A 447 -8.64 5.58 1.61
C TYR A 447 -7.14 5.62 1.29
N SER A 448 -6.56 6.81 1.18
CA SER A 448 -5.13 6.98 0.90
C SER A 448 -4.67 6.18 -0.33
N HIS A 449 -5.29 6.44 -1.49
CA HIS A 449 -5.01 5.75 -2.75
C HIS A 449 -3.51 5.83 -3.09
N ALA A 450 -2.79 4.72 -3.02
CA ALA A 450 -1.33 4.64 -3.01
C ALA A 450 -0.70 4.49 -4.41
N MET A 451 -1.46 4.81 -5.47
CA MET A 451 -0.99 4.78 -6.86
C MET A 451 0.25 5.63 -7.13
N GLY A 452 1.32 4.96 -7.53
CA GLY A 452 2.63 5.57 -7.75
C GLY A 452 3.15 6.33 -6.51
N ASN A 453 3.72 7.51 -6.73
CA ASN A 453 4.17 8.39 -5.65
C ASN A 453 3.01 9.13 -4.99
N SER A 454 2.43 8.53 -3.94
CA SER A 454 1.18 8.96 -3.32
C SER A 454 1.21 8.88 -1.78
N SER A 455 0.04 8.67 -1.14
CA SER A 455 -0.17 8.54 0.31
C SER A 455 0.32 9.74 1.13
N GLY A 456 0.24 10.94 0.55
CA GLY A 456 0.37 12.19 1.28
C GLY A 456 -0.79 12.40 2.24
N ASN A 457 -0.57 13.23 3.26
CA ASN A 457 -1.55 13.67 4.25
C ASN A 457 -2.10 12.59 5.21
N LEU A 458 -1.56 11.37 5.17
CA LEU A 458 -2.02 10.23 5.98
C LEU A 458 -2.11 10.54 7.49
N GLN A 459 -1.19 11.36 8.00
CA GLN A 459 -1.18 11.83 9.39
C GLN A 459 -2.49 12.54 9.77
N GLU A 460 -3.08 13.35 8.89
CA GLU A 460 -4.30 14.11 9.17
C GLU A 460 -5.54 13.21 9.33
N TYR A 461 -5.61 12.11 8.56
CA TYR A 461 -6.65 11.10 8.77
C TYR A 461 -6.57 10.52 10.18
N TRP A 462 -5.37 10.12 10.61
CA TRP A 462 -5.19 9.45 11.89
C TRP A 462 -5.34 10.38 13.09
N GLU A 463 -5.02 11.66 12.93
CA GLU A 463 -5.35 12.68 13.93
C GLU A 463 -6.87 12.74 14.19
N VAL A 464 -7.67 12.77 13.13
CA VAL A 464 -9.15 12.77 13.23
C VAL A 464 -9.69 11.42 13.72
N ILE A 465 -9.19 10.31 13.19
CA ILE A 465 -9.65 8.96 13.58
C ILE A 465 -9.38 8.71 15.07
N ASN A 466 -8.23 9.14 15.59
CA ASN A 466 -7.86 8.96 16.99
C ASN A 466 -8.62 9.92 17.93
N SER A 467 -9.14 11.06 17.44
CA SER A 467 -9.91 12.00 18.26
C SER A 467 -11.38 11.61 18.47
N HIS A 468 -11.88 10.57 17.78
CA HIS A 468 -13.29 10.17 17.83
C HIS A 468 -13.49 8.66 17.96
N ASP A 469 -14.13 8.21 19.04
CA ASP A 469 -14.40 6.78 19.32
C ASP A 469 -15.20 6.06 18.22
N ILE A 470 -16.11 6.75 17.53
CA ILE A 470 -16.97 6.13 16.52
C ILE A 470 -16.24 5.88 15.19
N LEU A 471 -15.10 6.53 14.95
CA LEU A 471 -14.31 6.33 13.74
C LEU A 471 -13.45 5.08 13.95
N ALA A 472 -13.80 3.98 13.28
CA ALA A 472 -13.17 2.68 13.47
C ALA A 472 -11.83 2.54 12.73
N GLY A 473 -11.39 3.53 11.95
CA GLY A 473 -10.18 3.45 11.13
C GLY A 473 -10.51 3.20 9.66
N GLY A 474 -9.63 2.48 8.96
CA GLY A 474 -9.84 2.18 7.55
C GLY A 474 -8.76 1.33 6.90
N PHE A 475 -8.93 1.06 5.61
CA PHE A 475 -8.06 0.21 4.80
C PHE A 475 -7.44 1.00 3.65
N ILE A 476 -6.12 1.08 3.61
CA ILE A 476 -5.40 1.75 2.52
C ILE A 476 -5.68 1.01 1.20
N TRP A 477 -5.88 1.74 0.10
CA TRP A 477 -5.92 1.18 -1.25
C TRP A 477 -4.58 1.41 -1.96
N ASP A 478 -3.76 0.39 -2.20
CA ASP A 478 -3.87 -0.99 -1.70
C ASP A 478 -2.49 -1.58 -1.34
N TRP A 479 -2.41 -2.92 -1.17
CA TRP A 479 -1.19 -3.55 -0.71
C TRP A 479 -0.09 -3.58 -1.78
N VAL A 480 -0.38 -4.06 -2.99
CA VAL A 480 0.64 -4.42 -3.99
C VAL A 480 0.25 -3.99 -5.40
N ASP A 481 1.20 -3.40 -6.12
CA ASP A 481 1.02 -3.08 -7.54
C ASP A 481 0.74 -4.36 -8.33
N GLN A 482 -0.27 -4.34 -9.20
CA GLN A 482 -0.64 -5.50 -10.00
C GLN A 482 0.18 -5.63 -11.30
N GLY A 483 1.43 -5.17 -11.31
CA GLY A 483 2.31 -5.30 -12.48
C GLY A 483 2.68 -6.77 -12.78
N LEU A 484 2.66 -7.17 -14.05
CA LEU A 484 3.07 -8.51 -14.50
C LEU A 484 4.50 -8.48 -15.05
N LEU A 485 5.37 -9.34 -14.53
CA LEU A 485 6.80 -9.38 -14.87
C LEU A 485 7.00 -9.90 -16.30
N GLU A 486 7.67 -9.10 -17.13
CA GLU A 486 8.13 -9.44 -18.47
C GLU A 486 9.59 -9.02 -18.68
N HIS A 487 10.17 -9.38 -19.83
CA HIS A 487 11.53 -9.00 -20.20
C HIS A 487 11.53 -8.31 -21.55
N ASP A 488 12.29 -7.22 -21.68
CA ASP A 488 12.46 -6.51 -22.95
C ASP A 488 13.37 -7.30 -23.94
N GLU A 489 13.56 -6.77 -25.15
CA GLU A 489 14.38 -7.41 -26.19
C GLU A 489 15.84 -7.67 -25.76
N ASP A 490 16.36 -6.88 -24.82
CA ASP A 490 17.71 -7.01 -24.26
C ASP A 490 17.75 -7.96 -23.04
N GLY A 491 16.60 -8.47 -22.60
CA GLY A 491 16.45 -9.32 -21.41
C GLY A 491 16.41 -8.55 -20.10
N THR A 492 16.12 -7.24 -20.11
CA THR A 492 15.92 -6.44 -18.89
C THR A 492 14.52 -6.71 -18.33
N PRO A 493 14.38 -7.09 -17.05
CA PRO A 493 13.07 -7.27 -16.45
C PRO A 493 12.35 -5.93 -16.29
N TYR A 494 11.05 -5.91 -16.55
CA TYR A 494 10.15 -4.80 -16.29
C TYR A 494 8.75 -5.33 -15.97
N TRP A 495 7.90 -4.48 -15.38
CA TRP A 495 6.52 -4.85 -15.11
C TRP A 495 5.61 -4.15 -16.10
N THR A 496 4.75 -4.96 -16.70
CA THR A 496 3.68 -4.54 -17.60
C THR A 496 2.42 -4.22 -16.82
N TYR A 497 1.59 -3.36 -17.39
CA TYR A 497 0.27 -3.02 -16.90
C TYR A 497 -0.73 -3.01 -18.06
N GLY A 498 -1.94 -2.47 -17.84
CA GLY A 498 -2.98 -2.41 -18.85
C GLY A 498 -2.53 -1.83 -20.19
N GLY A 499 -2.90 -2.50 -21.29
CA GLY A 499 -2.62 -2.05 -22.65
C GLY A 499 -1.32 -2.60 -23.23
N ASP A 500 -0.57 -3.39 -22.47
CA ASP A 500 0.64 -4.06 -22.95
C ASP A 500 0.38 -5.45 -23.56
N TYR A 501 -0.83 -6.00 -23.37
CA TYR A 501 -1.20 -7.34 -23.81
C TYR A 501 -2.38 -7.35 -24.76
N GLY A 502 -2.32 -8.19 -25.79
CA GLY A 502 -3.41 -8.45 -26.73
C GLY A 502 -3.40 -7.54 -27.96
N PRO A 503 -4.36 -7.74 -28.88
CA PRO A 503 -4.53 -6.90 -30.07
C PRO A 503 -4.88 -5.44 -29.75
N PRO A 504 -4.69 -4.49 -30.69
CA PRO A 504 -4.88 -3.06 -30.43
C PRO A 504 -6.29 -2.60 -30.05
N ASP A 505 -7.33 -3.36 -30.40
CA ASP A 505 -8.73 -3.09 -30.08
C ASP A 505 -9.15 -3.56 -28.68
N VAL A 506 -8.27 -4.25 -27.95
CA VAL A 506 -8.53 -4.64 -26.56
C VAL A 506 -8.50 -3.39 -25.66
N PRO A 507 -9.58 -3.10 -24.91
CA PRO A 507 -9.64 -1.92 -24.04
C PRO A 507 -8.65 -2.01 -22.88
N SER A 508 -8.25 -0.86 -22.33
CA SER A 508 -7.47 -0.84 -21.11
C SER A 508 -7.57 0.45 -20.27
N SER A 509 -7.49 0.27 -18.95
CA SER A 509 -7.33 1.34 -17.96
C SER A 509 -5.87 1.72 -17.66
N GLY A 510 -4.89 1.26 -18.45
CA GLY A 510 -3.49 1.66 -18.30
C GLY A 510 -2.86 1.18 -16.98
N ASN A 511 -2.09 2.05 -16.31
CA ASN A 511 -1.42 1.76 -15.04
C ASN A 511 -2.32 1.92 -13.80
N PHE A 512 -3.64 2.04 -13.97
CA PHE A 512 -4.57 2.17 -12.85
C PHE A 512 -4.55 0.95 -11.92
N CYS A 513 -3.95 -0.17 -12.32
CA CYS A 513 -3.72 -1.36 -11.49
C CYS A 513 -2.49 -1.26 -10.55
N ASP A 514 -1.70 -0.19 -10.65
CA ASP A 514 -0.45 -0.01 -9.88
C ASP A 514 -0.73 0.88 -8.66
N ASN A 515 -1.41 0.34 -7.65
CA ASN A 515 -1.89 1.09 -6.48
C ASN A 515 -1.23 0.73 -5.15
N GLY A 516 -0.12 -0.02 -5.18
CA GLY A 516 0.41 -0.70 -4.01
C GLY A 516 1.32 0.14 -3.12
N LEU A 517 1.31 -0.18 -1.83
CA LEU A 517 2.38 0.23 -0.89
C LEU A 517 3.69 -0.54 -1.12
N VAL A 518 3.64 -1.67 -1.83
CA VAL A 518 4.80 -2.44 -2.27
C VAL A 518 4.75 -2.69 -3.77
N PHE A 519 5.94 -2.77 -4.38
CA PHE A 519 6.10 -3.19 -5.78
C PHE A 519 5.62 -4.63 -5.98
N PRO A 520 5.41 -5.11 -7.23
CA PRO A 520 4.86 -6.44 -7.49
C PRO A 520 5.69 -7.58 -6.86
N ASP A 521 7.00 -7.38 -6.73
CA ASP A 521 7.98 -8.27 -6.10
C ASP A 521 8.13 -8.08 -4.57
N ARG A 522 7.21 -7.35 -3.94
CA ARG A 522 7.17 -7.01 -2.50
C ARG A 522 8.34 -6.15 -2.01
N ARG A 523 9.15 -5.56 -2.90
CA ARG A 523 10.04 -4.45 -2.50
C ARG A 523 9.21 -3.27 -2.01
N LEU A 524 9.69 -2.60 -0.98
CA LEU A 524 8.95 -1.52 -0.34
C LEU A 524 8.97 -0.26 -1.20
N GLN A 525 7.80 0.34 -1.42
CA GLN A 525 7.74 1.72 -1.90
C GLN A 525 7.95 2.70 -0.73
N PRO A 526 8.37 3.95 -0.98
CA PRO A 526 8.63 4.91 0.10
C PRO A 526 7.43 5.24 1.00
N ALA A 527 6.19 5.17 0.46
CA ALA A 527 4.96 5.39 1.23
C ALA A 527 4.81 4.40 2.41
N TYR A 528 5.33 3.18 2.29
CA TYR A 528 5.32 2.17 3.36
C TYR A 528 5.88 2.71 4.69
N TRP A 529 6.95 3.51 4.63
CA TRP A 529 7.58 4.05 5.83
C TRP A 529 6.72 5.11 6.52
N GLU A 530 5.96 5.89 5.76
CA GLU A 530 5.00 6.85 6.31
C GLU A 530 3.85 6.11 6.99
N VAL A 531 3.30 5.06 6.35
CA VAL A 531 2.28 4.19 6.96
C VAL A 531 2.79 3.62 8.27
N LYS A 532 3.99 3.03 8.28
CA LYS A 532 4.61 2.50 9.51
C LYS A 532 4.66 3.54 10.64
N ARG A 533 5.05 4.78 10.30
CA ARG A 533 5.17 5.87 11.26
C ARG A 533 3.81 6.35 11.79
N VAL A 534 2.81 6.46 10.93
CA VAL A 534 1.47 6.94 11.31
C VAL A 534 0.71 5.86 12.09
N TYR A 535 0.89 4.58 11.74
CA TYR A 535 0.20 3.46 12.37
C TYR A 535 0.83 2.99 13.69
N GLN A 536 1.96 3.55 14.15
CA GLN A 536 2.62 3.07 15.37
C GLN A 536 1.70 3.20 16.62
N GLU A 537 1.68 2.16 17.46
CA GLU A 537 0.87 2.13 18.69
C GLU A 537 1.57 2.75 19.89
N VAL A 538 2.83 3.18 19.76
CA VAL A 538 3.53 3.84 20.85
C VAL A 538 3.89 5.25 20.43
N GLU A 539 3.41 6.22 21.20
CA GLU A 539 3.70 7.62 20.98
C GLU A 539 4.78 8.09 21.95
N PHE A 540 5.70 8.87 21.41
CA PHE A 540 6.70 9.58 22.19
C PHE A 540 6.39 11.06 22.15
N SER A 541 6.40 11.71 23.31
CA SER A 541 6.34 13.17 23.42
C SER A 541 7.37 13.66 24.43
N SER A 542 7.74 14.94 24.34
CA SER A 542 8.65 15.54 25.32
C SER A 542 8.50 17.04 25.36
N ASN A 543 8.43 17.59 26.58
CA ASN A 543 8.54 19.02 26.84
C ASN A 543 9.93 19.43 27.33
N LEU A 544 10.80 18.45 27.62
CA LEU A 544 12.15 18.64 28.15
C LEU A 544 13.17 17.73 27.46
N PRO A 545 13.25 17.70 26.11
CA PRO A 545 14.18 16.81 25.39
C PRO A 545 15.65 17.08 25.74
N GLN A 546 16.00 18.32 26.09
CA GLN A 546 17.31 18.73 26.59
C GLN A 546 17.72 18.09 27.92
N ALA A 547 16.73 17.65 28.72
CA ALA A 547 16.95 16.92 29.96
C ALA A 547 16.83 15.40 29.76
N GLY A 548 16.55 14.95 28.53
CA GLY A 548 16.36 13.53 28.21
C GLY A 548 15.08 12.95 28.80
N VAL A 549 14.09 13.78 29.12
CA VAL A 549 12.81 13.32 29.70
C VAL A 549 11.81 13.10 28.58
N ILE A 550 11.40 11.86 28.36
CA ILE A 550 10.43 11.47 27.33
C ILE A 550 9.20 10.88 27.99
N THR A 551 8.03 11.31 27.56
CA THR A 551 6.75 10.66 27.89
C THR A 551 6.44 9.64 26.82
N ILE A 552 6.20 8.40 27.25
CA ILE A 552 5.80 7.29 26.41
C ILE A 552 4.31 7.04 26.68
N HIS A 553 3.51 6.97 25.63
CA HIS A 553 2.11 6.56 25.70
C HIS A 553 1.90 5.26 24.92
N ASN A 554 1.29 4.27 25.57
CA ASN A 554 1.00 2.97 24.97
C ASN A 554 -0.45 2.93 24.45
N ASN A 555 -0.64 3.05 23.13
CA ASN A 555 -1.95 2.96 22.47
C ASN A 555 -2.37 1.53 22.11
N TYR A 556 -1.57 0.49 22.41
CA TYR A 556 -2.04 -0.89 22.25
C TYR A 556 -3.31 -1.14 23.09
N ASP A 557 -4.19 -2.00 22.58
CA ASP A 557 -5.47 -2.35 23.20
C ASP A 557 -5.31 -3.41 24.30
N PHE A 558 -4.35 -4.34 24.13
CA PHE A 558 -4.19 -5.50 25.02
C PHE A 558 -2.76 -5.65 25.55
N ARG A 559 -1.76 -5.20 24.79
CA ARG A 559 -0.33 -5.44 25.03
C ARG A 559 0.31 -4.40 25.96
N SER A 560 1.10 -4.88 26.92
CA SER A 560 2.01 -4.05 27.71
C SER A 560 3.37 -3.87 27.02
N MET A 561 4.12 -2.86 27.44
CA MET A 561 5.48 -2.62 26.94
C MET A 561 6.56 -3.46 27.66
N GLU A 562 6.18 -4.39 28.52
CA GLU A 562 7.13 -5.24 29.24
C GLU A 562 8.00 -6.05 28.27
N GLY A 563 9.29 -6.22 28.59
CA GLY A 563 10.24 -6.96 27.77
C GLY A 563 10.80 -6.20 26.55
N HIS A 564 10.26 -5.01 26.23
CA HIS A 564 10.80 -4.15 25.17
C HIS A 564 11.96 -3.29 25.68
N GLU A 565 12.69 -2.69 24.74
CA GLU A 565 13.80 -1.77 24.99
C GLU A 565 13.57 -0.42 24.30
N ILE A 566 14.02 0.65 24.94
CA ILE A 566 14.14 1.98 24.35
C ILE A 566 15.58 2.16 23.88
N ARG A 567 15.76 2.33 22.57
CA ARG A 567 17.03 2.76 21.99
C ARG A 567 16.96 4.25 21.71
N TRP A 568 18.01 4.98 22.06
CA TRP A 568 18.07 6.41 21.79
C TRP A 568 19.41 6.82 21.22
N ARG A 569 19.40 7.83 20.36
CA ARG A 569 20.60 8.43 19.77
C ARG A 569 20.44 9.95 19.81
N LEU A 570 21.46 10.61 20.32
CA LEU A 570 21.59 12.05 20.29
C LEU A 570 22.64 12.39 19.24
N GLY A 571 22.31 13.27 18.30
CA GLY A 571 23.20 13.74 17.24
C GLY A 571 23.38 15.26 17.24
N SER A 572 24.51 15.71 16.72
CA SER A 572 24.81 17.13 16.39
C SER A 572 25.19 17.21 14.92
N ASP A 573 24.48 18.02 14.14
CA ASP A 573 24.63 18.14 12.68
C ASP A 573 24.64 16.77 11.96
N GLY A 574 23.84 15.83 12.48
CA GLY A 574 23.69 14.46 11.97
C GLY A 574 24.78 13.47 12.41
N VAL A 575 25.80 13.92 13.16
CA VAL A 575 26.82 13.04 13.74
C VAL A 575 26.36 12.60 15.14
N VAL A 576 26.30 11.28 15.37
CA VAL A 576 25.93 10.73 16.69
C VAL A 576 27.01 11.12 17.71
N ILE A 577 26.57 11.78 18.78
CA ILE A 577 27.42 12.27 19.86
C ILE A 577 27.27 11.41 21.13
N GLU A 578 26.07 10.89 21.38
CA GLU A 578 25.80 9.93 22.45
C GLU A 578 24.64 9.00 22.06
N GLN A 579 24.62 7.77 22.58
CA GLN A 579 23.55 6.81 22.37
C GLN A 579 23.45 5.82 23.51
N GLY A 580 22.28 5.22 23.69
CA GLY A 580 22.06 4.25 24.76
C GLY A 580 20.89 3.31 24.50
N VAL A 581 20.81 2.28 25.34
CA VAL A 581 19.71 1.32 25.38
C VAL A 581 19.26 1.20 26.83
N LEU A 582 17.95 1.31 27.05
CA LEU A 582 17.31 1.18 28.35
C LEU A 582 16.16 0.17 28.24
N PRO A 583 15.87 -0.61 29.29
CA PRO A 583 14.60 -1.33 29.36
C PRO A 583 13.43 -0.34 29.21
N ALA A 584 12.41 -0.70 28.45
CA ALA A 584 11.17 0.07 28.42
C ALA A 584 10.51 0.05 29.80
N PRO A 585 9.88 1.16 30.24
CA PRO A 585 9.10 1.13 31.47
C PRO A 585 7.93 0.16 31.34
N SER A 586 7.52 -0.45 32.44
CA SER A 586 6.30 -1.28 32.46
C SER A 586 5.08 -0.37 32.33
N VAL A 587 4.61 -0.18 31.09
CA VAL A 587 3.43 0.61 30.74
C VAL A 587 2.36 -0.34 30.24
N GLY A 588 1.20 -0.39 30.91
CA GLY A 588 0.06 -1.18 30.50
C GLY A 588 -0.64 -0.61 29.25
N PRO A 589 -1.60 -1.34 28.66
CA PRO A 589 -2.43 -0.83 27.58
C PRO A 589 -3.11 0.49 27.97
N ARG A 590 -3.10 1.48 27.06
CA ARG A 590 -3.69 2.81 27.25
C ARG A 590 -3.11 3.64 28.41
N GLU A 591 -1.95 3.25 28.94
CA GLU A 591 -1.24 3.99 30.00
C GLU A 591 -0.08 4.82 29.46
N SER A 592 0.48 5.68 30.32
CA SER A 592 1.68 6.47 30.02
C SER A 592 2.70 6.40 31.15
N ALA A 593 3.97 6.58 30.80
CA ALA A 593 5.04 6.79 31.78
C ALA A 593 6.09 7.77 31.25
N GLU A 594 6.80 8.41 32.18
CA GLU A 594 7.99 9.19 31.86
C GLU A 594 9.25 8.33 32.03
N ILE A 595 10.20 8.47 31.10
CA ILE A 595 11.53 7.90 31.19
C ILE A 595 12.57 9.02 31.09
N SER A 596 13.62 8.91 31.91
CA SER A 596 14.82 9.74 31.77
C SER A 596 15.90 8.93 31.06
N LEU A 597 16.33 9.39 29.89
CA LEU A 597 17.32 8.72 29.05
C LEU A 597 18.75 8.81 29.64
N TRP A 598 19.01 9.87 30.40
CA TRP A 598 20.28 10.13 31.08
C TRP A 598 20.07 10.82 32.43
N THR A 599 21.02 10.67 33.35
CA THR A 599 20.95 11.25 34.71
C THR A 599 21.48 12.69 34.81
N GLY A 600 22.06 13.20 33.73
CA GLY A 600 22.56 14.58 33.58
C GLY A 600 22.83 14.83 32.09
N PRO A 601 22.82 16.10 31.63
CA PRO A 601 22.98 16.39 30.20
C PRO A 601 24.26 15.74 29.68
N PRO A 602 24.19 15.00 28.56
CA PRO A 602 25.33 14.53 27.79
C PRO A 602 26.39 15.62 27.71
N GLY A 603 27.66 15.27 27.91
CA GLY A 603 28.75 16.24 28.01
C GLY A 603 29.05 16.90 26.66
N LEU A 604 28.20 17.82 26.21
CA LEU A 604 28.21 18.37 24.85
C LEU A 604 27.98 19.88 24.90
N ALA A 605 29.06 20.60 24.61
CA ALA A 605 29.07 22.02 24.26
C ALA A 605 29.86 22.17 22.96
N GLY A 606 29.46 21.41 21.94
CA GLY A 606 29.85 21.65 20.55
C GLY A 606 28.77 22.47 19.88
N PRO A 607 29.11 23.41 18.99
CA PRO A 607 28.12 24.12 18.20
C PRO A 607 27.47 23.19 17.15
N GLY A 608 26.17 23.35 16.89
CA GLY A 608 25.42 22.58 15.89
C GLY A 608 23.92 22.49 16.18
N GLU A 609 23.15 21.95 15.24
CA GLU A 609 21.74 21.57 15.43
C GLU A 609 21.65 20.17 16.05
N HIS A 610 20.86 20.02 17.11
CA HIS A 610 20.83 18.80 17.92
C HIS A 610 19.49 18.07 17.77
N PHE A 611 19.55 16.75 17.57
CA PHE A 611 18.37 15.89 17.46
C PHE A 611 18.49 14.66 18.36
N LEU A 612 17.41 14.33 19.04
CA LEU A 612 17.25 13.13 19.84
C LEU A 612 16.28 12.17 19.15
N ASP A 613 16.81 11.06 18.64
CA ASP A 613 16.04 9.93 18.14
C ASP A 613 15.72 8.97 19.29
N VAL A 614 14.48 8.47 19.33
CA VAL A 614 14.01 7.47 20.28
C VAL A 614 13.24 6.38 19.53
N GLU A 615 13.47 5.13 19.89
CA GLU A 615 12.92 3.95 19.23
C GLU A 615 12.49 2.91 20.26
N LEU A 616 11.27 2.38 20.13
CA LEU A 616 10.83 1.18 20.84
C LEU A 616 11.18 -0.06 20.01
N VAL A 617 11.90 -1.00 20.64
CA VAL A 617 12.37 -2.23 20.00
C VAL A 617 11.99 -3.44 20.83
N ASP A 618 11.60 -4.53 20.17
CA ASP A 618 11.55 -5.86 20.79
C ASP A 618 12.92 -6.54 20.60
N PRO A 619 13.65 -6.86 21.69
CA PRO A 619 14.94 -7.54 21.58
C PRO A 619 14.81 -9.00 21.10
N ASN A 620 13.60 -9.57 21.09
CA ASN A 620 13.32 -10.93 20.66
C ASN A 620 12.51 -10.96 19.36
N ALA A 621 12.50 -12.12 18.68
CA ALA A 621 11.61 -12.32 17.55
C ALA A 621 10.17 -12.52 18.04
N ASN A 622 9.19 -11.97 17.31
CA ASN A 622 7.78 -12.07 17.64
C ASN A 622 6.97 -12.40 16.37
N GLY A 623 6.44 -13.63 16.30
CA GLY A 623 5.79 -14.13 15.09
C GLY A 623 6.75 -14.14 13.90
N LEU A 624 6.40 -13.40 12.84
CA LEU A 624 7.25 -13.22 11.64
C LEU A 624 8.22 -12.05 11.74
N LEU A 625 8.14 -11.24 12.79
CA LEU A 625 9.01 -10.08 12.98
C LEU A 625 10.33 -10.53 13.62
N PRO A 626 11.49 -10.14 13.06
CA PRO A 626 12.78 -10.55 13.58
C PRO A 626 13.11 -9.85 14.91
N ALA A 627 14.03 -10.45 15.66
CA ALA A 627 14.63 -9.81 16.82
C ALA A 627 15.23 -8.45 16.47
N GLY A 628 15.00 -7.45 17.31
CA GLY A 628 15.39 -6.07 17.06
C GLY A 628 14.41 -5.27 16.19
N HIS A 629 13.19 -5.79 15.95
CA HIS A 629 12.17 -5.05 15.21
C HIS A 629 11.77 -3.76 15.94
N SER A 630 11.69 -2.67 15.18
CA SER A 630 11.24 -1.37 15.66
C SER A 630 9.75 -1.18 15.46
N TYR A 631 9.02 -1.00 16.56
CA TYR A 631 7.56 -0.77 16.55
C TYR A 631 7.22 0.72 16.45
N ALA A 632 8.02 1.59 17.06
CA ALA A 632 7.75 3.02 17.09
C ALA A 632 9.05 3.82 17.07
N LYS A 633 9.00 4.98 16.41
CA LYS A 633 10.12 5.94 16.35
C LYS A 633 9.61 7.36 16.54
N ALA A 634 10.47 8.20 17.11
CA ALA A 634 10.28 9.65 17.13
C ALA A 634 11.64 10.36 17.12
N GLN A 635 11.62 11.62 16.68
CA GLN A 635 12.77 12.50 16.75
C GLN A 635 12.35 13.85 17.33
N PHE A 636 13.18 14.40 18.22
CA PHE A 636 12.97 15.69 18.85
C PHE A 636 14.15 16.61 18.58
N ALA A 637 13.88 17.85 18.16
CA ALA A 637 14.90 18.90 18.19
C ALA A 637 15.26 19.21 19.65
N VAL A 638 16.55 19.30 19.96
CA VAL A 638 17.05 19.59 21.31
C VAL A 638 17.50 21.06 21.36
N PRO A 639 16.81 21.93 22.11
CA PRO A 639 17.06 23.37 22.09
C PRO A 639 18.22 23.76 23.02
N TRP A 640 19.42 23.25 22.75
CA TRP A 640 20.63 23.72 23.42
C TRP A 640 21.18 24.98 22.76
N GLU A 641 21.64 25.92 23.58
CA GLU A 641 22.37 27.08 23.07
C GLU A 641 23.70 26.63 22.47
N SER A 642 23.72 26.54 21.15
CA SER A 642 24.95 26.35 20.39
C SER A 642 25.63 27.71 20.20
N PRO A 643 26.92 27.86 20.54
CA PRO A 643 27.69 29.02 20.09
C PRO A 643 27.56 29.11 18.57
N GLU A 644 27.25 30.28 18.02
CA GLU A 644 27.35 30.45 16.56
C GLU A 644 28.76 30.05 16.13
N ILE A 645 28.87 29.02 15.27
CA ILE A 645 30.07 28.91 14.44
C ILE A 645 29.97 30.07 13.48
N ALA A 646 30.56 31.20 13.85
CA ALA A 646 30.95 32.14 12.84
C ALA A 646 31.99 31.42 11.98
N GLU A 647 31.56 30.75 10.90
CA GLU A 647 32.42 30.56 9.73
C GLU A 647 32.69 31.96 9.17
N ARG A 648 33.47 32.75 9.92
CA ARG A 648 34.23 33.83 9.34
C ARG A 648 35.32 33.12 8.59
N SER A 649 35.00 32.75 7.36
CA SER A 649 35.99 32.58 6.33
C SER A 649 36.88 33.83 6.39
N SER A 650 38.04 33.65 7.04
CA SER A 650 38.96 34.73 7.36
C SER A 650 39.96 34.77 6.23
N GLY A 651 40.05 35.93 5.57
CA GLY A 651 40.86 36.07 4.39
C GLY A 651 40.46 37.30 3.58
N THR A 652 41.31 37.67 2.63
CA THR A 652 40.98 38.67 1.63
C THR A 652 40.40 37.96 0.42
N LEU A 653 39.27 38.43 -0.11
CA LEU A 653 38.75 37.91 -1.36
C LEU A 653 39.79 38.16 -2.46
N ARG A 654 40.29 37.07 -3.05
CA ARG A 654 41.20 37.08 -4.19
C ARG A 654 40.47 36.56 -5.41
N ALA A 655 39.51 37.35 -5.87
CA ALA A 655 38.83 37.13 -7.13
C ALA A 655 38.88 38.42 -7.94
N ARG A 656 38.73 38.30 -9.26
CA ARG A 656 38.55 39.44 -10.16
C ARG A 656 37.42 39.12 -11.12
N LEU A 657 36.75 40.18 -11.57
CA LEU A 657 35.85 40.07 -12.70
C LEU A 657 36.68 40.07 -13.99
N VAL A 658 36.39 39.13 -14.88
CA VAL A 658 36.94 39.07 -16.23
C VAL A 658 35.77 39.10 -17.19
N GLU A 659 35.77 40.11 -18.06
CA GLU A 659 34.70 40.33 -19.03
C GLU A 659 35.20 40.01 -20.43
N ASN A 660 34.36 39.34 -21.22
CA ASN A 660 34.48 39.29 -22.66
C ASN A 660 33.09 39.50 -23.30
N ASP A 661 33.02 39.47 -24.63
CA ASP A 661 31.79 39.80 -25.37
C ASP A 661 30.64 38.82 -25.07
N ASP A 662 30.94 37.57 -24.69
CA ASP A 662 29.98 36.49 -24.55
C ASP A 662 29.67 36.14 -23.07
N ALA A 663 30.58 36.45 -22.13
CA ALA A 663 30.51 36.02 -20.75
C ALA A 663 31.10 37.01 -19.73
N VAL A 664 30.55 36.95 -18.51
CA VAL A 664 31.10 37.54 -17.29
C VAL A 664 31.67 36.43 -16.44
N THR A 665 32.95 36.48 -16.09
CA THR A 665 33.61 35.43 -15.29
C THR A 665 34.14 35.99 -13.98
N ILE A 666 33.78 35.38 -12.86
CA ILE A 666 34.43 35.59 -11.57
C ILE A 666 35.58 34.61 -11.47
N GLN A 667 36.82 35.09 -11.52
CA GLN A 667 38.02 34.26 -11.51
C GLN A 667 38.81 34.42 -10.21
N GLY A 668 39.04 33.33 -9.49
CA GLY A 668 39.85 33.28 -8.27
C GLY A 668 41.01 32.28 -8.35
N ASP A 669 41.59 31.95 -7.20
CA ASP A 669 42.72 31.02 -7.11
C ASP A 669 42.24 29.55 -7.16
N GLY A 670 42.39 28.94 -8.34
CA GLY A 670 41.97 27.55 -8.60
C GLY A 670 40.45 27.37 -8.72
N PHE A 671 39.69 28.44 -8.96
CA PHE A 671 38.27 28.36 -9.30
C PHE A 671 37.85 29.47 -10.28
N SER A 672 36.80 29.23 -11.07
CA SER A 672 36.08 30.29 -11.78
C SER A 672 34.60 29.97 -11.96
N TYR A 673 33.78 31.03 -11.94
CA TYR A 673 32.34 30.98 -12.19
C TYR A 673 32.03 31.82 -13.42
N GLY A 674 31.50 31.19 -14.47
CA GLY A 674 31.16 31.84 -15.75
C GLY A 674 29.66 32.08 -15.88
N PHE A 675 29.29 33.30 -16.25
CA PHE A 675 27.91 33.71 -16.53
C PHE A 675 27.80 34.10 -17.99
N ASP A 676 26.82 33.56 -18.69
CA ASP A 676 26.57 33.88 -20.09
C ASP A 676 25.81 35.21 -20.21
N ARG A 677 26.27 36.13 -21.08
CA ARG A 677 25.69 37.49 -21.18
C ARG A 677 24.32 37.51 -21.87
N VAL A 678 23.97 36.49 -22.65
CA VAL A 678 22.70 36.42 -23.39
C VAL A 678 21.58 35.88 -22.51
N SER A 679 21.87 34.81 -21.80
CA SER A 679 20.94 34.08 -20.94
C SER A 679 20.96 34.56 -19.49
N GLY A 680 22.05 35.20 -19.02
CA GLY A 680 22.27 35.64 -17.64
C GLY A 680 22.56 34.52 -16.65
N LEU A 681 22.55 33.26 -17.09
CA LEU A 681 22.70 32.09 -16.23
C LEU A 681 24.16 31.83 -15.85
N LEU A 682 24.36 31.19 -14.71
CA LEU A 682 25.63 30.57 -14.35
C LEU A 682 25.83 29.32 -15.21
N THR A 683 26.76 29.35 -16.16
CA THR A 683 26.98 28.32 -17.18
C THR A 683 28.24 27.48 -16.95
N SER A 684 29.14 27.90 -16.07
CA SER A 684 30.41 27.20 -15.84
C SER A 684 30.88 27.33 -14.40
N ILE A 685 31.28 26.20 -13.81
CA ILE A 685 32.01 26.15 -12.53
C ILE A 685 33.26 25.31 -12.77
N VAL A 686 34.39 26.00 -12.92
CA VAL A 686 35.70 25.36 -13.06
C VAL A 686 36.39 25.31 -11.70
N GLN A 687 36.87 24.14 -11.32
CA GLN A 687 37.70 23.94 -10.14
C GLN A 687 39.02 23.25 -10.53
N ASP A 688 40.15 23.86 -10.18
CA ASP A 688 41.50 23.33 -10.45
C ASP A 688 41.70 22.89 -11.92
N GLY A 689 41.11 23.66 -12.85
CA GLY A 689 41.17 23.43 -14.29
C GLY A 689 40.18 22.41 -14.84
N ARG A 690 39.22 21.93 -14.04
CA ARG A 690 38.18 20.99 -14.45
C ARG A 690 36.80 21.63 -14.42
N GLU A 691 36.06 21.51 -15.51
CA GLU A 691 34.65 21.88 -15.55
C GLU A 691 33.83 20.87 -14.75
N LEU A 692 32.88 21.38 -13.95
CA LEU A 692 31.98 20.57 -13.12
C LEU A 692 30.53 20.59 -13.63
N MET A 693 30.17 21.56 -14.48
CA MET A 693 28.82 21.71 -15.05
C MET A 693 28.74 21.18 -16.48
N LEU A 694 27.58 20.61 -16.83
CA LEU A 694 27.19 20.27 -18.19
C LEU A 694 26.12 21.23 -18.73
N GLU A 695 25.19 21.65 -17.87
CA GLU A 695 24.14 22.63 -18.18
C GLU A 695 24.05 23.68 -17.08
N ALA A 696 23.55 24.85 -17.45
CA ALA A 696 23.48 26.04 -16.63
C ALA A 696 22.54 25.90 -15.41
N LEU A 697 22.84 26.63 -14.33
CA LEU A 697 21.94 26.76 -13.18
C LEU A 697 20.77 27.68 -13.55
N ALA A 698 19.58 27.12 -13.73
CA ALA A 698 18.39 27.80 -14.25
C ALA A 698 17.17 27.66 -13.32
N PRO A 699 16.31 28.69 -13.19
CA PRO A 699 15.02 28.56 -12.48
C PRO A 699 14.14 27.45 -13.07
N ASN A 700 13.52 26.65 -12.19
CA ASN A 700 12.61 25.56 -12.54
C ASN A 700 11.28 25.71 -11.78
N PHE A 701 10.16 25.57 -12.50
CA PHE A 701 8.81 25.69 -11.95
C PHE A 701 7.97 24.39 -12.03
N TRP A 702 8.56 23.34 -12.60
CA TRP A 702 7.84 22.12 -12.96
C TRP A 702 8.41 20.88 -12.29
N ARG A 703 7.59 19.83 -12.24
CA ARG A 703 7.96 18.46 -11.89
C ARG A 703 7.33 17.51 -12.89
N ALA A 704 7.92 16.34 -13.09
CA ALA A 704 7.25 15.28 -13.85
C ALA A 704 5.96 14.86 -13.10
N PRO A 705 4.77 14.88 -13.73
CA PRO A 705 3.51 14.57 -13.04
C PRO A 705 3.52 13.18 -12.39
N THR A 706 3.07 13.11 -11.13
CA THR A 706 2.71 11.83 -10.49
C THR A 706 1.37 11.32 -11.04
N ASP A 707 0.98 10.08 -10.72
CA ASP A 707 -0.37 9.59 -11.05
C ASP A 707 -1.47 10.48 -10.46
N ASN A 708 -1.31 10.99 -9.22
CA ASN A 708 -2.28 11.91 -8.63
C ASN A 708 -2.34 13.25 -9.38
N ASP A 709 -1.21 13.73 -9.89
CA ASP A 709 -1.14 14.94 -10.70
C ASP A 709 -1.90 14.75 -12.02
N PHE A 710 -1.75 13.60 -12.68
CA PHE A 710 -2.56 13.23 -13.84
C PHE A 710 -4.04 13.15 -13.49
N GLY A 711 -4.38 12.41 -12.44
CA GLY A 711 -5.75 12.22 -11.96
C GLY A 711 -6.47 13.52 -11.57
N ASN A 712 -5.74 14.54 -11.13
CA ASN A 712 -6.28 15.85 -10.78
C ASN A 712 -6.14 16.91 -11.89
N TYR A 713 -5.69 16.50 -13.09
CA TYR A 713 -5.53 17.32 -14.30
C TYR A 713 -4.48 18.43 -14.16
N MET A 714 -3.39 18.20 -13.41
CA MET A 714 -2.30 19.15 -13.21
C MET A 714 -1.69 19.63 -14.53
N GLY A 715 -1.50 18.72 -15.49
CA GLY A 715 -1.02 19.08 -16.83
C GLY A 715 -1.89 20.14 -17.53
N GLU A 716 -3.17 20.25 -17.16
CA GLU A 716 -4.07 21.27 -17.70
C GLU A 716 -4.09 22.54 -16.83
N TRP A 717 -4.38 22.42 -15.53
CA TRP A 717 -4.58 23.60 -14.69
C TRP A 717 -3.27 24.31 -14.32
N ALA A 718 -2.13 23.64 -14.42
CA ALA A 718 -0.80 24.19 -14.16
C ALA A 718 0.04 24.40 -15.43
N ALA A 719 -0.50 24.12 -16.62
CA ALA A 719 0.23 24.08 -17.91
C ALA A 719 1.16 25.29 -18.14
N VAL A 720 0.74 26.48 -17.71
CA VAL A 720 1.54 27.72 -17.84
C VAL A 720 2.92 27.63 -17.20
N TRP A 721 3.11 26.76 -16.20
CA TRP A 721 4.37 26.58 -15.48
C TRP A 721 5.32 25.57 -16.14
N GLU A 722 4.82 24.68 -17.00
CA GLU A 722 5.61 23.62 -17.62
C GLU A 722 6.72 24.18 -18.50
N GLN A 723 6.37 25.10 -19.41
CA GLN A 723 7.32 25.74 -20.33
C GLN A 723 7.85 27.08 -19.81
N ALA A 724 7.41 27.54 -18.63
CA ALA A 724 7.82 28.83 -18.08
C ALA A 724 9.34 28.95 -18.01
N GLY A 725 10.03 27.93 -17.48
CA GLY A 725 11.50 27.93 -17.37
C GLY A 725 12.24 28.12 -18.70
N SER A 726 11.70 27.54 -19.78
CA SER A 726 12.21 27.66 -21.16
C SER A 726 11.89 29.02 -21.78
N ASN A 727 10.72 29.58 -21.48
CA ASN A 727 10.26 30.90 -21.94
C ASN A 727 10.82 32.06 -21.09
N ARG A 728 11.99 31.86 -20.49
CA ARG A 728 12.70 32.86 -19.68
C ARG A 728 13.31 33.93 -20.57
N ARG A 729 13.12 35.20 -20.18
CA ARG A 729 13.73 36.36 -20.83
C ARG A 729 14.56 37.16 -19.84
N LEU A 730 15.86 37.32 -20.15
CA LEU A 730 16.75 38.19 -19.40
C LEU A 730 16.32 39.66 -19.56
N LEU A 731 16.13 40.35 -18.43
CA LEU A 731 15.81 41.78 -18.37
C LEU A 731 17.07 42.61 -18.13
N SER A 732 17.90 42.19 -17.17
CA SER A 732 19.20 42.80 -16.91
C SER A 732 20.20 41.78 -16.36
N LEU A 733 21.47 42.03 -16.64
CA LEU A 733 22.62 41.38 -16.02
C LEU A 733 23.55 42.51 -15.55
N ASP A 734 23.62 42.70 -14.24
CA ASP A 734 24.37 43.79 -13.61
C ASP A 734 25.54 43.22 -12.79
N GLU A 735 26.76 43.52 -13.20
CA GLU A 735 27.98 43.23 -12.46
C GLU A 735 28.45 44.41 -11.59
N SER A 736 28.95 44.12 -10.39
CA SER A 736 29.60 45.13 -9.55
C SER A 736 30.78 44.57 -8.76
N ASP A 737 31.81 45.40 -8.63
CA ASP A 737 32.97 45.19 -7.76
C ASP A 737 32.93 46.25 -6.64
N ALA A 738 32.63 45.81 -5.41
CA ALA A 738 32.52 46.69 -4.27
C ALA A 738 33.91 47.03 -3.68
N ARG A 739 34.04 48.22 -3.06
CA ARG A 739 35.32 48.67 -2.47
C ARG A 739 35.84 47.79 -1.32
N ASP A 740 35.00 46.92 -0.77
CA ASP A 740 35.34 45.91 0.25
C ASP A 740 35.87 44.60 -0.37
N GLY A 741 35.93 44.51 -1.71
CA GLY A 741 36.40 43.37 -2.49
C GLY A 741 35.30 42.38 -2.88
N ALA A 742 34.03 42.61 -2.52
CA ALA A 742 32.93 41.71 -2.87
C ALA A 742 32.49 41.88 -4.33
N ILE A 743 32.55 40.79 -5.10
CA ILE A 743 32.08 40.75 -6.49
C ILE A 743 30.65 40.23 -6.50
N THR A 744 29.72 40.95 -7.15
CA THR A 744 28.33 40.54 -7.31
C THR A 744 27.93 40.54 -8.78
N VAL A 745 27.24 39.49 -9.21
CA VAL A 745 26.49 39.43 -10.48
C VAL A 745 25.01 39.31 -10.13
N MET A 746 24.17 40.17 -10.71
CA MET A 746 22.73 40.17 -10.47
C MET A 746 22.00 40.01 -11.80
N ALA A 747 21.13 39.02 -11.90
CA ALA A 747 20.30 38.78 -13.07
C ALA A 747 18.82 38.96 -12.72
N GLU A 748 18.09 39.71 -13.55
CA GLU A 748 16.63 39.82 -13.48
C GLU A 748 16.00 39.16 -14.70
N TYR A 749 14.99 38.32 -14.47
CA TYR A 749 14.27 37.58 -15.49
C TYR A 749 12.78 37.89 -15.45
N ALA A 750 12.15 37.95 -16.63
CA ALA A 750 10.72 37.73 -16.79
C ALA A 750 10.49 36.31 -17.33
N PHE A 751 9.38 35.69 -16.91
CA PHE A 751 8.90 34.42 -17.44
C PHE A 751 7.58 34.69 -18.11
N ASP A 752 7.43 34.22 -19.34
CA ASP A 752 6.24 34.45 -20.14
C ASP A 752 5.57 33.09 -20.46
N ASP A 753 4.25 33.03 -20.58
CA ASP A 753 3.57 31.87 -21.18
C ASP A 753 3.82 31.80 -22.70
N ASP A 754 3.33 30.75 -23.36
CA ASP A 754 3.48 30.59 -24.82
C ASP A 754 2.79 31.70 -25.63
N ALA A 755 1.86 32.44 -25.02
CA ALA A 755 1.21 33.61 -25.63
C ALA A 755 1.97 34.93 -25.37
N GLY A 756 3.06 34.90 -24.61
CA GLY A 756 3.86 36.08 -24.24
C GLY A 756 3.32 36.87 -23.04
N THR A 757 2.45 36.28 -22.23
CA THR A 757 1.92 36.89 -21.01
C THR A 757 2.89 36.68 -19.85
N GLU A 758 3.30 37.76 -19.19
CA GLU A 758 4.24 37.69 -18.04
C GLU A 758 3.63 36.91 -16.87
N LEU A 759 4.24 35.78 -16.54
CA LEU A 759 3.91 34.88 -15.43
C LEU A 759 4.51 35.32 -14.10
N GLY A 760 5.65 35.99 -14.16
CA GLY A 760 6.34 36.47 -12.97
C GLY A 760 7.77 36.91 -13.26
N ARG A 761 8.44 37.35 -12.20
CA ARG A 761 9.83 37.83 -12.27
C ARG A 761 10.71 37.12 -11.27
N TRP A 762 11.94 36.82 -11.69
CA TRP A 762 12.97 36.22 -10.83
C TRP A 762 14.17 37.14 -10.73
N GLN A 763 14.62 37.38 -9.51
CA GLN A 763 15.87 38.09 -9.22
C GLN A 763 16.85 37.09 -8.64
N ALA A 764 17.93 36.81 -9.36
CA ALA A 764 19.04 35.98 -8.89
C ALA A 764 20.24 36.86 -8.61
N ARG A 765 20.78 36.80 -7.39
CA ARG A 765 21.99 37.51 -7.01
C ARG A 765 23.06 36.52 -6.61
N TYR A 766 24.19 36.59 -7.31
CA TYR A 766 25.38 35.78 -7.11
C TYR A 766 26.46 36.64 -6.48
N ARG A 767 26.75 36.42 -5.19
CA ARG A 767 27.76 37.15 -4.45
C ARG A 767 28.96 36.25 -4.19
N MET A 768 30.10 36.62 -4.75
CA MET A 768 31.35 35.94 -4.45
C MET A 768 31.83 36.33 -3.05
N GLU A 769 32.09 35.30 -2.26
CA GLU A 769 32.67 35.39 -0.93
C GLU A 769 34.07 34.77 -0.95
N VAL A 770 34.78 34.90 0.18
CA VAL A 770 36.13 34.34 0.30
C VAL A 770 36.13 32.80 0.15
N ALA A 771 37.29 32.24 -0.20
CA ALA A 771 37.47 30.81 -0.44
C ALA A 771 36.59 30.22 -1.57
N GLY A 772 36.13 31.04 -2.51
CA GLY A 772 35.36 30.59 -3.67
C GLY A 772 33.93 30.20 -3.33
N ARG A 773 33.39 30.66 -2.20
CA ARG A 773 31.99 30.48 -1.84
C ARG A 773 31.13 31.43 -2.68
N LEU A 774 30.23 30.90 -3.50
CA LEU A 774 29.28 31.70 -4.28
C LEU A 774 27.91 31.65 -3.61
N HIS A 775 27.53 32.73 -2.95
CA HIS A 775 26.23 32.84 -2.30
C HIS A 775 25.18 33.29 -3.32
N VAL A 776 24.11 32.52 -3.45
CA VAL A 776 23.03 32.70 -4.42
C VAL A 776 21.75 33.01 -3.66
N THR A 777 21.19 34.20 -3.85
CA THR A 777 19.86 34.55 -3.31
C THR A 777 18.88 34.74 -4.45
N ASN A 778 17.71 34.15 -4.29
CA ASN A 778 16.64 34.12 -5.27
C ASN A 778 15.37 34.74 -4.71
N ARG A 779 14.72 35.58 -5.53
CA ARG A 779 13.37 36.08 -5.29
C ARG A 779 12.53 35.85 -6.52
N PHE A 780 11.49 35.02 -6.42
CA PHE A 780 10.44 34.92 -7.43
C PHE A 780 9.22 35.71 -6.99
N THR A 781 8.64 36.51 -7.87
CA THR A 781 7.35 37.18 -7.65
C THR A 781 6.38 36.79 -8.75
N ARG A 782 5.34 36.04 -8.38
CA ARG A 782 4.28 35.55 -9.28
C ARG A 782 3.32 36.67 -9.66
N ALA A 783 2.91 36.72 -10.93
CA ALA A 783 1.85 37.62 -11.37
C ALA A 783 0.47 37.20 -10.78
N PRO A 784 -0.44 38.16 -10.53
CA PRO A 784 -1.73 37.86 -9.91
C PRO A 784 -2.64 37.03 -10.83
N GLY A 785 -3.50 36.18 -10.23
CA GLY A 785 -4.53 35.43 -10.96
C GLY A 785 -4.04 34.14 -11.64
N LEU A 786 -2.77 33.76 -11.42
CA LEU A 786 -2.20 32.52 -11.94
C LEU A 786 -2.47 31.31 -11.04
N PRO A 787 -2.45 30.09 -11.59
CA PRO A 787 -2.56 28.86 -10.81
C PRO A 787 -1.41 28.70 -9.80
N VAL A 788 -1.59 27.77 -8.87
CA VAL A 788 -0.56 27.30 -7.94
C VAL A 788 0.65 26.77 -8.71
N ILE A 789 1.84 26.98 -8.16
CA ILE A 789 3.10 26.54 -8.79
C ILE A 789 3.47 25.14 -8.27
N PRO A 790 3.81 24.18 -9.14
CA PRO A 790 4.20 22.84 -8.72
C PRO A 790 5.53 22.76 -7.94
N ARG A 791 6.54 23.46 -8.44
CA ARG A 791 7.89 23.54 -7.87
C ARG A 791 8.38 24.97 -7.94
N VAL A 792 9.18 25.41 -6.97
CA VAL A 792 9.93 26.67 -7.09
C VAL A 792 11.36 26.37 -6.69
N GLY A 793 12.28 26.47 -7.65
CA GLY A 793 13.67 26.10 -7.42
C GLY A 793 14.59 26.42 -8.59
N MET A 794 15.78 25.84 -8.56
CA MET A 794 16.73 25.88 -9.66
C MET A 794 17.23 24.47 -10.01
N ASN A 795 17.40 24.19 -11.30
CA ASN A 795 18.01 22.97 -11.81
C ASN A 795 19.40 23.27 -12.40
N LEU A 796 20.34 22.34 -12.28
CA LEU A 796 21.59 22.32 -13.02
C LEU A 796 22.00 20.89 -13.38
N GLU A 797 22.84 20.73 -14.39
CA GLU A 797 23.46 19.44 -14.71
C GLU A 797 24.96 19.47 -14.39
N LEU A 798 25.40 18.46 -13.65
CA LEU A 798 26.78 18.24 -13.27
C LEU A 798 27.37 17.08 -14.08
N VAL A 799 28.69 17.05 -14.18
CA VAL A 799 29.41 15.92 -14.80
C VAL A 799 29.12 14.61 -14.05
N ARG A 800 28.94 13.52 -14.80
CA ARG A 800 28.59 12.18 -14.27
C ARG A 800 29.45 11.70 -13.11
N ALA A 801 30.72 12.09 -13.10
CA ALA A 801 31.66 11.68 -12.06
C ALA A 801 31.26 12.15 -10.64
N LEU A 802 30.40 13.16 -10.49
CA LEU A 802 29.93 13.67 -9.18
C LEU A 802 28.77 12.84 -8.62
N ASP A 803 28.97 11.53 -8.53
CA ASP A 803 27.93 10.53 -8.23
C ASP A 803 27.68 10.31 -6.72
N ARG A 804 28.63 10.66 -5.86
CA ARG A 804 28.48 10.45 -4.41
C ARG A 804 27.74 11.62 -3.77
N VAL A 805 26.64 11.31 -3.10
CA VAL A 805 25.80 12.29 -2.41
C VAL A 805 25.96 12.16 -0.90
N GLU A 806 26.20 13.28 -0.22
CA GLU A 806 26.13 13.37 1.24
C GLU A 806 25.30 14.59 1.61
N TYR A 807 24.27 14.42 2.43
CA TYR A 807 23.37 15.51 2.82
C TYR A 807 22.95 15.45 4.28
N PHE A 808 22.69 16.63 4.86
CA PHE A 808 22.11 16.78 6.19
C PHE A 808 20.68 17.34 6.05
N GLY A 809 19.68 16.50 6.30
CA GLY A 809 18.26 16.79 6.08
C GLY A 809 17.39 15.55 6.34
N ARG A 810 16.16 15.47 5.83
CA ARG A 810 15.29 14.30 6.06
C ARG A 810 15.62 13.11 5.17
N GLY A 811 15.62 11.91 5.72
CA GLY A 811 15.91 10.68 4.98
C GLY A 811 15.73 9.40 5.81
N PRO A 812 16.28 8.25 5.33
CA PRO A 812 17.05 8.10 4.10
C PRO A 812 16.20 7.99 2.82
N HIS A 813 14.94 7.56 2.94
CA HIS A 813 14.00 7.42 1.83
C HIS A 813 13.46 8.76 1.33
N GLU A 814 12.86 8.76 0.14
CA GLU A 814 12.24 9.98 -0.41
C GLU A 814 11.10 10.47 0.47
N ASN A 815 10.92 11.78 0.49
CA ASN A 815 9.92 12.44 1.30
C ASN A 815 9.48 13.76 0.65
N TYR A 816 8.22 14.12 0.86
CA TYR A 816 7.54 15.28 0.27
C TYR A 816 6.87 16.12 1.35
N ALA A 817 6.37 17.31 0.99
CA ALA A 817 5.81 18.27 1.94
C ALA A 817 4.70 17.69 2.84
N ASP A 818 3.91 16.76 2.30
CA ASP A 818 2.79 16.05 2.94
C ASP A 818 3.07 14.58 3.28
N ARG A 819 4.31 14.10 3.09
CA ARG A 819 4.74 12.72 3.38
C ARG A 819 6.19 12.70 3.86
N LYS A 820 6.43 13.09 5.10
CA LYS A 820 7.79 13.23 5.68
C LYS A 820 7.92 12.91 7.16
N GLN A 821 6.86 12.48 7.83
CA GLN A 821 6.87 12.18 9.27
C GLN A 821 7.81 11.01 9.61
N SER A 822 7.92 10.05 8.69
CA SER A 822 8.81 8.89 8.80
C SER A 822 10.28 9.20 8.52
N ALA A 823 10.57 10.34 7.88
CA ALA A 823 11.91 10.73 7.46
C ALA A 823 12.54 11.65 8.52
N HIS A 824 13.46 11.11 9.31
CA HIS A 824 14.16 11.83 10.36
C HIS A 824 15.27 12.72 9.80
N VAL A 825 15.56 13.83 10.46
CA VAL A 825 16.71 14.68 10.12
C VAL A 825 18.00 13.97 10.53
N GLY A 826 18.94 13.82 9.60
CA GLY A 826 20.20 13.12 9.84
C GLY A 826 21.22 13.37 8.74
N LEU A 827 22.45 12.89 8.95
CA LEU A 827 23.49 12.88 7.93
C LEU A 827 23.41 11.57 7.15
N TYR A 828 23.10 11.67 5.86
CA TYR A 828 22.92 10.53 4.96
C TYR A 828 23.97 10.55 3.86
N GLN A 829 24.44 9.36 3.48
CA GLN A 829 25.35 9.13 2.37
C GLN A 829 24.72 8.13 1.39
N THR A 830 24.75 8.44 0.10
CA THR A 830 24.14 7.64 -0.97
C THR A 830 24.86 7.89 -2.31
N SER A 831 24.46 7.19 -3.37
CA SER A 831 24.79 7.57 -4.75
C SER A 831 23.60 8.28 -5.41
N VAL A 832 23.83 8.97 -6.53
CA VAL A 832 22.75 9.52 -7.38
C VAL A 832 21.89 8.39 -7.92
N ALA A 833 22.49 7.25 -8.29
CA ALA A 833 21.75 6.08 -8.74
C ALA A 833 20.79 5.52 -7.67
N ASP A 834 21.20 5.47 -6.40
CA ASP A 834 20.37 4.95 -5.30
C ASP A 834 19.28 5.94 -4.83
N MET A 835 19.29 7.18 -5.33
CA MET A 835 18.22 8.15 -5.07
C MET A 835 16.99 7.94 -5.97
N TYR A 836 17.15 7.21 -7.08
CA TYR A 836 16.07 6.90 -8.01
C TYR A 836 15.08 5.89 -7.43
N VAL A 837 13.79 6.22 -7.47
CA VAL A 837 12.72 5.27 -7.11
C VAL A 837 12.02 4.79 -8.40
N PRO A 838 12.09 3.49 -8.71
CA PRO A 838 11.62 2.94 -9.98
C PRO A 838 10.11 2.65 -9.97
N TYR A 839 9.28 3.70 -9.88
CA TYR A 839 7.84 3.57 -10.09
C TYR A 839 7.54 2.94 -11.46
N LEU A 840 6.61 1.98 -11.50
CA LEU A 840 6.30 1.16 -12.69
C LEU A 840 6.03 2.06 -13.90
N ARG A 841 5.13 3.03 -13.72
CA ARG A 841 5.03 4.22 -14.56
C ARG A 841 6.02 5.28 -14.06
N PRO A 842 6.99 5.72 -14.87
CA PRO A 842 8.00 6.70 -14.44
C PRO A 842 7.43 8.07 -14.03
N GLN A 843 7.82 8.64 -12.89
CA GLN A 843 7.35 9.95 -12.38
C GLN A 843 8.42 10.75 -11.66
N GLU A 844 8.06 11.96 -11.20
CA GLU A 844 8.75 12.63 -10.10
C GLU A 844 8.99 11.67 -8.92
N ASN A 845 10.26 11.59 -8.53
CA ASN A 845 10.77 10.70 -7.50
C ASN A 845 12.06 11.25 -6.88
N GLY A 846 12.48 10.67 -5.76
CA GLY A 846 13.80 10.89 -5.15
C GLY A 846 13.94 12.21 -4.38
N TYR A 847 12.85 12.94 -4.14
CA TYR A 847 12.90 14.23 -3.45
C TYR A 847 13.27 14.09 -1.96
N ARG A 848 13.94 15.11 -1.41
CA ARG A 848 14.31 15.23 0.00
C ARG A 848 13.94 16.62 0.52
N THR A 849 13.33 16.69 1.70
CA THR A 849 12.89 17.94 2.33
C THR A 849 13.74 18.32 3.55
N ASP A 850 13.60 19.58 3.97
CA ASP A 850 14.22 20.17 5.16
C ASP A 850 15.75 19.95 5.17
N VAL A 851 16.41 20.20 4.04
CA VAL A 851 17.86 19.97 3.85
C VAL A 851 18.62 21.24 4.15
N ARG A 852 19.67 21.12 4.99
CA ARG A 852 20.58 22.22 5.36
C ARG A 852 21.77 22.27 4.43
N ARG A 853 22.29 21.10 4.02
CA ARG A 853 23.40 21.00 3.07
C ARG A 853 23.37 19.69 2.29
N VAL A 854 23.84 19.72 1.06
CA VAL A 854 24.03 18.56 0.19
C VAL A 854 25.31 18.72 -0.62
N SER A 855 26.09 17.66 -0.75
CA SER A 855 27.28 17.62 -1.59
C SER A 855 27.22 16.52 -2.64
N PHE A 856 27.79 16.82 -3.81
CA PHE A 856 27.97 15.90 -4.93
C PHE A 856 29.45 15.79 -5.22
N ARG A 857 30.00 14.58 -5.12
CA ARG A 857 31.45 14.36 -5.10
C ARG A 857 31.87 13.24 -6.04
N ASP A 858 33.07 13.40 -6.60
CA ASP A 858 33.79 12.33 -7.28
C ASP A 858 34.40 11.33 -6.29
N GLU A 859 34.98 10.25 -6.81
CA GLU A 859 35.61 9.22 -5.99
C GLU A 859 36.76 9.73 -5.12
N SER A 860 37.39 10.84 -5.52
CA SER A 860 38.48 11.49 -4.77
C SER A 860 37.99 12.51 -3.74
N GLY A 861 36.68 12.76 -3.65
CA GLY A 861 36.06 13.67 -2.68
C GLY A 861 35.96 15.12 -3.16
N ARG A 862 36.29 15.41 -4.43
CA ARG A 862 36.12 16.74 -5.04
C ARG A 862 34.72 16.90 -5.60
N GLY A 863 34.21 18.12 -5.66
CA GLY A 863 32.90 18.40 -6.24
C GLY A 863 32.29 19.66 -5.67
N LEU A 864 30.98 19.67 -5.48
CA LEU A 864 30.24 20.84 -5.01
C LEU A 864 29.48 20.53 -3.72
N LEU A 865 29.45 21.51 -2.82
CA LEU A 865 28.57 21.55 -1.65
C LEU A 865 27.59 22.71 -1.85
N PHE A 866 26.32 22.44 -1.61
CA PHE A 866 25.25 23.43 -1.52
C PHE A 866 24.86 23.55 -0.05
N GLU A 867 24.94 24.75 0.51
CA GLU A 867 24.56 25.06 1.91
C GLU A 867 23.38 26.02 1.89
N ALA A 868 22.25 25.63 2.46
CA ALA A 868 21.04 26.46 2.54
C ALA A 868 21.22 27.61 3.53
N ASP A 869 20.59 28.75 3.24
CA ASP A 869 20.51 29.85 4.21
C ASP A 869 19.58 29.49 5.38
N GLU A 870 18.51 28.76 5.09
CA GLU A 870 17.59 28.17 6.05
C GLU A 870 17.41 26.67 5.76
N LEU A 871 16.45 26.33 4.90
CA LEU A 871 16.18 24.96 4.45
C LEU A 871 15.85 24.98 2.95
N ILE A 872 16.26 23.93 2.26
CA ILE A 872 15.91 23.67 0.86
C ILE A 872 15.34 22.26 0.72
N GLY A 873 14.70 22.00 -0.41
CA GLY A 873 14.54 20.64 -0.92
C GLY A 873 15.55 20.34 -2.02
N PHE A 874 15.81 19.06 -2.29
CA PHE A 874 16.58 18.66 -3.46
C PHE A 874 16.16 17.29 -4.01
N SER A 875 16.46 17.07 -5.28
CA SER A 875 16.51 15.75 -5.92
C SER A 875 17.71 15.68 -6.84
N ALA A 876 18.22 14.47 -7.10
CA ALA A 876 19.33 14.26 -8.01
C ALA A 876 19.18 12.95 -8.77
N HIS A 877 19.31 13.02 -10.10
CA HIS A 877 19.07 11.89 -11.01
C HIS A 877 20.15 11.82 -12.09
N HIS A 878 20.35 10.63 -12.65
CA HIS A 878 21.07 10.46 -13.92
C HIS A 878 20.18 10.68 -15.14
N ASN A 879 18.98 11.20 -14.93
CA ASN A 879 17.97 11.42 -15.94
C ASN A 879 17.54 12.87 -15.90
N ARG A 880 17.02 13.36 -17.02
CA ARG A 880 16.36 14.66 -17.07
C ARG A 880 14.92 14.50 -16.63
N MET A 881 14.28 15.58 -16.19
CA MET A 881 12.88 15.55 -15.74
C MET A 881 11.95 15.02 -16.84
N GLU A 882 12.22 15.37 -18.09
CA GLU A 882 11.43 14.97 -19.26
C GLU A 882 11.48 13.46 -19.53
N ASP A 883 12.51 12.76 -19.05
CA ASP A 883 12.58 11.30 -19.14
C ASP A 883 11.46 10.63 -18.31
N PHE A 884 10.92 11.32 -17.30
CA PHE A 884 9.83 10.82 -16.44
C PHE A 884 8.45 11.30 -16.88
N ILE A 885 8.34 11.90 -18.08
CA ILE A 885 7.07 12.41 -18.60
C ILE A 885 6.71 11.59 -19.84
N PRO A 886 5.59 10.84 -19.82
CA PRO A 886 5.09 10.18 -21.01
C PRO A 886 4.57 11.25 -21.98
N PRO A 887 4.96 11.23 -23.26
CA PRO A 887 4.52 12.23 -24.23
C PRO A 887 3.10 11.96 -24.77
N VAL A 888 2.51 10.82 -24.42
CA VAL A 888 1.18 10.37 -24.87
C VAL A 888 0.36 9.84 -23.71
N LYS A 889 -0.96 9.75 -23.92
CA LYS A 889 -1.91 9.14 -22.99
C LYS A 889 -1.54 7.67 -22.76
N ILE A 890 -1.54 7.24 -21.49
CA ILE A 890 -1.18 5.87 -21.08
C ILE A 890 -2.38 4.91 -21.24
N ALA A 891 -3.56 5.31 -20.78
CA ALA A 891 -4.78 4.52 -20.91
C ALA A 891 -5.24 4.47 -22.38
N ILE A 892 -5.68 3.29 -22.83
CA ILE A 892 -6.11 3.04 -24.20
C ILE A 892 -7.58 2.66 -24.17
N THR A 893 -8.43 3.55 -24.65
CA THR A 893 -9.88 3.32 -24.73
C THR A 893 -10.26 2.88 -26.15
N SER A 894 -11.48 2.35 -26.30
CA SER A 894 -12.05 2.04 -27.62
C SER A 894 -12.14 3.26 -28.55
N GLU A 895 -12.04 4.48 -28.01
CA GLU A 895 -12.07 5.73 -28.80
C GLU A 895 -10.70 6.08 -29.41
N ASP A 896 -9.61 5.55 -28.87
CA ASP A 896 -8.24 5.87 -29.32
C ASP A 896 -7.86 5.13 -30.63
N GLY A 897 -8.63 4.09 -31.00
CA GLY A 897 -8.51 3.35 -32.26
C GLY A 897 -7.34 2.35 -32.32
N GLU A 898 -7.32 1.51 -33.36
CA GLU A 898 -6.37 0.39 -33.52
C GLU A 898 -4.88 0.81 -33.55
N GLY A 899 -4.55 2.07 -33.83
CA GLY A 899 -3.17 2.54 -33.88
C GLY A 899 -2.56 2.92 -32.53
N ALA A 900 -3.36 3.02 -31.46
CA ALA A 900 -2.92 3.59 -30.18
C ALA A 900 -1.79 2.77 -29.51
N ARG A 901 -1.84 1.44 -29.64
CA ARG A 901 -0.79 0.54 -29.09
C ARG A 901 0.50 0.55 -29.88
N GLU A 902 0.40 0.69 -31.20
CA GLU A 902 1.55 0.74 -32.11
C GLU A 902 2.19 2.13 -32.19
N ASN A 903 1.74 3.07 -31.35
CA ASN A 903 2.25 4.42 -31.33
C ASN A 903 3.72 4.42 -30.85
N THR A 904 4.64 4.67 -31.79
CA THR A 904 6.07 4.77 -31.51
C THR A 904 6.45 5.94 -30.60
N GLU A 905 5.53 6.87 -30.35
CA GLU A 905 5.70 7.94 -29.35
C GLU A 905 5.40 7.46 -27.92
N ARG A 906 4.88 6.24 -27.71
CA ARG A 906 4.65 5.65 -26.39
C ARG A 906 5.97 5.21 -25.73
N VAL A 907 6.77 6.21 -25.33
CA VAL A 907 8.03 6.08 -24.59
C VAL A 907 7.87 6.68 -23.19
N ASN A 908 8.80 6.37 -22.27
CA ASN A 908 8.77 6.83 -20.87
C ASN A 908 7.50 6.38 -20.13
N VAL A 909 6.93 5.25 -20.53
CA VAL A 909 5.73 4.68 -19.92
C VAL A 909 6.09 3.54 -18.98
N HIS A 910 7.24 2.89 -19.18
CA HIS A 910 7.72 1.77 -18.37
C HIS A 910 9.07 2.04 -17.72
N VAL A 911 9.36 1.36 -16.61
CA VAL A 911 10.63 1.48 -15.88
C VAL A 911 11.87 1.19 -16.75
N ASN A 912 11.77 0.28 -17.72
CA ASN A 912 12.86 -0.04 -18.65
C ASN A 912 13.06 0.99 -19.76
N ASP A 913 12.14 1.94 -19.94
CA ASP A 913 12.34 3.09 -20.84
C ASP A 913 13.36 4.08 -20.25
N ILE A 914 13.50 4.10 -18.91
CA ILE A 914 14.32 5.06 -18.19
C ILE A 914 15.77 4.60 -18.17
N ARG A 915 16.53 5.08 -19.15
CA ARG A 915 17.97 4.78 -19.26
C ARG A 915 18.80 5.91 -18.65
N PRO A 916 19.72 5.62 -17.71
CA PRO A 916 20.62 6.64 -17.15
C PRO A 916 21.47 7.32 -18.23
N ARG A 917 21.61 8.65 -18.14
CA ARG A 917 22.45 9.49 -19.00
C ARG A 917 23.82 9.76 -18.34
N ASP A 918 24.77 10.26 -19.13
CA ASP A 918 26.12 10.62 -18.67
C ASP A 918 26.14 12.02 -17.99
N LEU A 919 25.25 12.21 -17.01
CA LEU A 919 25.08 13.47 -16.27
C LEU A 919 24.59 13.19 -14.84
N VAL A 920 24.59 14.23 -14.01
CA VAL A 920 23.85 14.30 -12.74
C VAL A 920 22.98 15.57 -12.78
N SER A 921 21.68 15.43 -12.98
CA SER A 921 20.72 16.54 -12.91
C SER A 921 20.34 16.75 -11.44
N VAL A 922 20.47 17.98 -10.95
CA VAL A 922 20.22 18.33 -9.55
C VAL A 922 19.19 19.46 -9.49
N ASN A 923 18.12 19.26 -8.72
CA ASN A 923 17.20 20.33 -8.33
C ASN A 923 17.57 20.84 -6.93
N ILE A 924 17.66 22.15 -6.76
CA ILE A 924 17.84 22.85 -5.48
C ILE A 924 16.65 23.80 -5.33
N ASP A 925 15.72 23.44 -4.46
CA ASP A 925 14.37 24.01 -4.45
C ASP A 925 14.11 24.81 -3.17
N TYR A 926 13.40 25.93 -3.30
CA TYR A 926 12.66 26.50 -2.16
C TYR A 926 11.67 25.46 -1.64
N GLY A 927 10.95 24.82 -2.55
CA GLY A 927 9.99 23.80 -2.22
C GLY A 927 9.27 23.22 -3.45
N GLN A 928 8.53 22.15 -3.18
CA GLN A 928 7.70 21.43 -4.13
C GLN A 928 6.35 21.16 -3.45
N MET A 929 5.24 21.25 -4.20
CA MET A 929 3.93 20.90 -3.64
C MET A 929 3.88 19.42 -3.20
N GLY A 930 2.99 19.09 -2.27
CA GLY A 930 2.77 17.72 -1.81
C GLY A 930 2.32 16.76 -2.92
N VAL A 931 2.41 15.46 -2.65
CA VAL A 931 2.07 14.39 -3.60
C VAL A 931 0.57 14.07 -3.65
N GLY A 932 -0.19 14.41 -2.61
CA GLY A 932 -1.62 14.09 -2.55
C GLY A 932 -1.88 12.60 -2.31
N GLY A 933 -3.04 12.09 -2.74
CA GLY A 933 -3.40 10.68 -2.57
C GLY A 933 -4.69 10.42 -1.79
N ASP A 934 -5.56 11.42 -1.58
CA ASP A 934 -6.92 11.13 -1.08
C ASP A 934 -7.70 10.26 -2.09
N ASP A 935 -7.49 10.51 -3.39
CA ASP A 935 -7.77 9.67 -4.54
C ASP A 935 -6.79 10.03 -5.67
N SER A 936 -6.86 9.33 -6.81
CA SER A 936 -6.05 9.61 -8.00
C SER A 936 -6.91 9.93 -9.22
N TRP A 937 -8.09 10.55 -9.03
CA TRP A 937 -9.04 10.88 -10.10
C TRP A 937 -9.82 12.18 -9.88
N GLY A 938 -9.28 13.08 -9.06
CA GLY A 938 -9.72 14.47 -9.06
C GLY A 938 -9.33 15.28 -7.83
N LYS A 939 -9.10 14.64 -6.68
CA LYS A 939 -8.70 15.35 -5.47
C LYS A 939 -7.27 15.86 -5.60
N ARG A 940 -7.08 17.12 -5.23
CA ARG A 940 -5.78 17.78 -5.17
C ARG A 940 -5.16 17.64 -3.79
N THR A 941 -3.84 17.73 -3.73
CA THR A 941 -3.05 17.96 -2.51
C THR A 941 -3.71 18.99 -1.59
N LEU A 942 -3.66 18.80 -0.27
CA LEU A 942 -4.25 19.76 0.67
C LEU A 942 -3.61 21.14 0.49
N GLN A 943 -4.42 22.20 0.62
CA GLN A 943 -4.00 23.58 0.36
C GLN A 943 -2.74 23.98 1.15
N ARG A 944 -2.57 23.48 2.39
CA ARG A 944 -1.40 23.76 3.23
C ARG A 944 -0.08 23.21 2.72
N TYR A 945 -0.12 22.27 1.77
CA TYR A 945 1.03 21.66 1.11
C TYR A 945 1.19 22.10 -0.34
N MET A 946 0.45 23.14 -0.76
CA MET A 946 0.59 23.80 -2.06
C MET A 946 1.45 25.07 -1.94
N LEU A 947 2.16 25.43 -3.01
CA LEU A 947 2.92 26.68 -3.10
C LEU A 947 1.97 27.83 -3.48
N ASN A 948 1.35 28.43 -2.46
CA ASN A 948 0.31 29.45 -2.63
C ASN A 948 0.79 30.90 -2.51
N GLU A 949 2.05 31.13 -2.13
CA GLU A 949 2.59 32.46 -1.90
C GLU A 949 2.68 33.29 -3.20
N THR A 950 2.70 34.62 -3.05
CA THR A 950 2.92 35.53 -4.17
C THR A 950 4.41 35.73 -4.43
N THR A 951 5.22 35.69 -3.38
CA THR A 951 6.67 35.90 -3.44
C THR A 951 7.34 34.74 -2.74
N TYR A 952 8.37 34.18 -3.36
CA TYR A 952 9.20 33.12 -2.81
C TYR A 952 10.63 33.63 -2.70
N ASP A 953 11.16 33.67 -1.49
CA ASP A 953 12.53 34.11 -1.18
C ASP A 953 13.31 32.91 -0.62
N TYR A 954 14.45 32.59 -1.21
CA TYR A 954 15.40 31.60 -0.65
C TYR A 954 16.82 31.82 -1.16
N GLY A 955 17.79 31.27 -0.44
CA GLY A 955 19.17 31.32 -0.87
C GLY A 955 19.96 30.11 -0.42
N PHE A 956 21.08 29.90 -1.11
CA PHE A 956 22.04 28.87 -0.83
C PHE A 956 23.43 29.28 -1.29
N THR A 957 24.45 28.67 -0.70
CA THR A 957 25.85 28.89 -1.05
C THR A 957 26.42 27.68 -1.78
N ILE A 958 27.02 27.91 -2.95
CA ILE A 958 27.78 26.91 -3.69
C ILE A 958 29.24 26.99 -3.28
N LYS A 959 29.79 25.89 -2.76
CA LYS A 959 31.17 25.79 -2.29
C LYS A 959 31.90 24.67 -3.02
N PRO A 960 33.02 24.96 -3.72
CA PRO A 960 33.88 23.94 -4.29
C PRO A 960 34.53 23.11 -3.18
N LEU A 961 34.50 21.78 -3.33
CA LEU A 961 35.12 20.84 -2.40
C LEU A 961 36.46 20.38 -2.97
N ARG A 962 37.54 20.61 -2.21
CA ARG A 962 38.89 20.10 -2.51
C ARG A 962 39.17 18.88 -1.64
N ASN A 963 40.12 18.04 -2.04
CA ASN A 963 40.63 16.98 -1.16
C ASN A 963 41.07 17.61 0.17
N ASN A 964 40.70 16.99 1.29
CA ASN A 964 41.40 17.20 2.56
C ASN A 964 42.82 16.61 2.47
#